data_AF-A0A1V5YNG5-F1
#
_entry.id   AF-A0A1V5YNG5-F1
#
_cell.length_a   1.000
_cell.length_b   1.000
_cell.length_c   1.000
_cell.angle_alpha   90.00
_cell.angle_beta   90.00
_cell.angle_gamma   90.00
#
_symmetry.space_group_name_H-M   'P 1'
#
loop_
_entity.id
_entity.type
_entity.pdbx_description
1 polymer ?
#
loop_
_entity_poly.entity_id
_entity_poly.type
_entity_poly.pdbx_seq_one_letter_code
_entity_poly.pdbx_strand_id
1 'polypeptide(L)'
;MKTKINKLKVRLISALVILAVMLSFNACADYLKVDHLLSDQRDLQDVFEDMDYSKQWLAGVYSHLRNRDNWDVCIKEQNANQFNFISDDMYYTDREKADDYVFGQLASYRIYRGGQYTEQFLQEQWRVCFIGIRNASIYIHNIDQLMNGDNIREAMDETQLRQYIKETKAEARFLRAYYYWQLLRKYGPIPILPDEGVDFTASYEDLSIPRSRYDVCVDYIAEELALAARDLPLDRSNREILKPTKGAALAARAKVYLFGASPQYNGNNSDWAKKLISYDGTPLIDPEYKEERWAKAAAAAKEVMDLGVYKLYSVPKNTEGSGNMKGAQGSALGFDYYKYPKTIEPGASIVQDGKGWKIEYKTVPGYSDQPFNDGAEGCGWANIDPTESYRQLFDGSLSAYANPELIFSRGYGDIIDNLSLHQMPRSLGGWNCHGLTLKMYDAYYMADGTDFFRYKEGMDEDGNLFYYSDPAAEVPAWGEAFTQAATTRGYDYYTKWAPLPPGVSLQNANREPRFYASVAYNGSVWENEGTNVNDKKRYTQVFIYRNGGDGKDASGFYYWTGIGIRKYYHPEDWSGARVRKPEPAIRYADVLLTYAEALNELSSTYNIPAYDGIGVVTVSRTQSEISKGLRPVRVRAGLTDFTDDHFGDKDEMRKRIKREWQIEFMGESHRYYDLRRWKDAEREESMPVWGFNMDMTGPLSYNAADNLQRDLWQIPTEISLVPAIFSEKMYLWPISRDELRRNRKLTQNPGWKTFEE
;
A
#
# COMPACT_ATOMS: atom_id res chain seq x y z
N MET A 1 -10.20 39.52 65.40
CA MET A 1 -8.80 39.26 64.99
C MET A 1 -8.69 38.19 63.89
N LYS A 2 -9.36 37.02 64.04
CA LYS A 2 -9.41 35.94 63.02
C LYS A 2 -9.90 36.38 61.62
N THR A 3 -10.86 37.31 61.54
CA THR A 3 -11.41 37.83 60.26
C THR A 3 -10.45 38.73 59.49
N LYS A 4 -9.56 39.46 60.17
CA LYS A 4 -8.52 40.27 59.52
C LYS A 4 -7.39 39.38 58.96
N ILE A 5 -7.05 38.30 59.65
CA ILE A 5 -6.04 37.33 59.22
C ILE A 5 -6.50 36.58 57.96
N ASN A 6 -7.77 36.19 57.86
CA ASN A 6 -8.30 35.54 56.66
C ASN A 6 -8.36 36.48 55.45
N LYS A 7 -8.71 37.77 55.63
CA LYS A 7 -8.65 38.75 54.53
C LYS A 7 -7.22 39.02 54.06
N LEU A 8 -6.24 38.97 54.96
CA LEU A 8 -4.82 39.10 54.59
C LEU A 8 -4.33 37.87 53.83
N LYS A 9 -4.69 36.65 54.25
CA LYS A 9 -4.36 35.41 53.56
C LYS A 9 -4.98 35.32 52.16
N VAL A 10 -6.25 35.71 52.01
CA VAL A 10 -6.92 35.72 50.70
C VAL A 10 -6.28 36.75 49.76
N ARG A 11 -5.88 37.93 50.28
CA ARG A 11 -5.13 38.93 49.48
C ARG A 11 -3.74 38.43 49.10
N LEU A 12 -3.05 37.72 49.99
CA LEU A 12 -1.73 37.13 49.72
C LEU A 12 -1.82 36.01 48.67
N ILE A 13 -2.82 35.14 48.78
CA ILE A 13 -3.07 34.06 47.82
C ILE A 13 -3.50 34.64 46.47
N SER A 14 -4.35 35.67 46.46
CA SER A 14 -4.75 36.36 45.22
C SER A 14 -3.56 37.06 44.56
N ALA A 15 -2.67 37.69 45.34
CA ALA A 15 -1.45 38.30 44.84
C ALA A 15 -0.46 37.24 44.32
N LEU A 16 -0.35 36.08 44.97
CA LEU A 16 0.47 34.95 44.50
C LEU A 16 -0.10 34.29 43.24
N VAL A 17 -1.42 34.19 43.10
CA VAL A 17 -2.08 33.69 41.88
C VAL A 17 -1.93 34.70 40.74
N ILE A 18 -2.07 36.01 41.01
CA ILE A 18 -1.83 37.06 40.00
C ILE A 18 -0.36 37.08 39.59
N LEU A 19 0.59 36.90 40.52
CA LEU A 19 2.01 36.79 40.20
C LEU A 19 2.33 35.51 39.43
N ALA A 20 1.69 34.38 39.75
CA ALA A 20 1.82 33.12 39.02
C ALA A 20 1.20 33.21 37.61
N VAL A 21 0.10 33.95 37.44
CA VAL A 21 -0.51 34.26 36.14
C VAL A 21 0.34 35.24 35.33
N MET A 22 0.91 36.28 35.95
CA MET A 22 1.86 37.18 35.28
C MET A 22 3.19 36.48 34.91
N LEU A 23 3.61 35.47 35.68
CA LEU A 23 4.77 34.63 35.36
C LEU A 23 4.46 33.53 34.32
N SER A 24 3.18 33.25 34.04
CA SER A 24 2.75 32.35 32.95
C SER A 24 2.38 33.08 31.66
N PHE A 25 2.52 34.40 31.62
CA PHE A 25 2.42 35.24 30.41
C PHE A 25 3.78 35.73 29.85
N ASN A 26 4.90 35.09 30.22
CA ASN A 26 6.04 35.03 29.29
C ASN A 26 5.76 33.95 28.22
N ALA A 27 4.71 34.20 27.44
CA ALA A 27 4.62 33.64 26.11
C ALA A 27 5.82 34.20 25.35
N CYS A 28 6.72 33.32 24.91
CA CYS A 28 7.88 33.68 24.11
C CYS A 28 7.46 34.61 22.96
N ALA A 29 7.85 35.88 23.07
CA ALA A 29 7.97 36.79 21.93
C ALA A 29 9.13 36.36 20.99
N ASP A 30 9.78 35.22 21.26
CA ASP A 30 10.86 34.64 20.46
C ASP A 30 10.37 33.67 19.35
N TYR A 31 9.09 33.70 18.98
CA TYR A 31 8.62 33.01 17.76
C TYR A 31 8.99 33.75 16.46
N LEU A 32 9.71 34.88 16.56
CA LEU A 32 10.23 35.67 15.44
C LEU A 32 11.68 36.14 15.64
N LYS A 33 12.40 35.69 16.67
CA LYS A 33 13.85 35.90 16.76
C LYS A 33 14.60 34.73 16.12
N VAL A 34 14.78 34.86 14.82
CA VAL A 34 15.67 34.05 13.99
C VAL A 34 17.14 34.19 14.46
N ASP A 35 17.44 35.10 15.39
CA ASP A 35 18.79 35.35 15.93
C ASP A 35 19.43 34.14 16.62
N HIS A 36 18.66 33.21 17.23
CA HIS A 36 19.24 32.01 17.86
C HIS A 36 19.46 30.83 16.88
N LEU A 37 18.82 30.86 15.71
CA LEU A 37 19.13 29.98 14.58
C LEU A 37 20.29 30.53 13.73
N LEU A 38 20.59 31.82 13.88
CA LEU A 38 21.74 32.50 13.28
C LEU A 38 22.99 32.43 14.18
N SER A 39 22.84 32.37 15.51
CA SER A 39 23.97 32.33 16.44
C SER A 39 24.72 30.99 16.50
N ASP A 40 24.12 29.91 15.98
CA ASP A 40 24.73 28.57 15.83
C ASP A 40 24.84 28.17 14.34
N GLN A 41 24.86 29.14 13.41
CA GLN A 41 25.29 28.87 12.04
C GLN A 41 26.77 28.48 12.06
N ARG A 42 27.04 27.18 12.24
CA ARG A 42 28.25 26.58 11.68
C ARG A 42 28.25 26.90 10.19
N ASP A 43 29.40 27.30 9.67
CA ASP A 43 29.52 27.56 8.25
C ASP A 43 29.14 26.27 7.50
N LEU A 44 28.47 26.39 6.34
CA LEU A 44 28.20 25.22 5.50
C LEU A 44 29.52 24.50 5.19
N GLN A 45 30.60 25.25 5.06
CA GLN A 45 31.94 24.71 4.93
C GLN A 45 32.31 23.75 6.07
N ASP A 46 32.12 24.14 7.34
CA ASP A 46 32.41 23.29 8.51
C ASP A 46 31.62 21.97 8.50
N VAL A 47 30.39 22.00 7.98
CA VAL A 47 29.51 20.82 7.89
C VAL A 47 29.98 19.86 6.80
N PHE A 48 30.41 20.38 5.66
CA PHE A 48 30.76 19.59 4.48
C PHE A 48 32.24 19.24 4.36
N GLU A 49 33.11 19.87 5.15
CA GLU A 49 34.50 19.45 5.37
C GLU A 49 34.64 18.40 6.49
N ASP A 50 33.56 18.07 7.21
CA ASP A 50 33.54 17.04 8.25
C ASP A 50 32.71 15.80 7.84
N MET A 51 33.31 14.62 8.00
CA MET A 51 32.68 13.34 7.65
C MET A 51 31.47 13.01 8.53
N ASP A 52 31.52 13.32 9.82
CA ASP A 52 30.45 12.98 10.75
C ASP A 52 29.27 13.95 10.61
N TYR A 53 29.53 15.25 10.42
CA TYR A 53 28.46 16.22 10.18
C TYR A 53 27.80 16.04 8.82
N SER A 54 28.55 15.74 7.76
CA SER A 54 27.95 15.40 6.46
C SER A 54 27.09 14.12 6.54
N LYS A 55 27.51 13.08 7.28
CA LYS A 55 26.66 11.91 7.55
C LYS A 55 25.38 12.25 8.29
N GLN A 56 25.47 13.08 9.33
CA GLN A 56 24.31 13.53 10.10
C GLN A 56 23.34 14.34 9.22
N TRP A 57 23.86 15.20 8.34
CA TRP A 57 23.04 15.93 7.37
C TRP A 57 22.27 14.98 6.47
N LEU A 58 22.96 14.02 5.83
CA LEU A 58 22.30 13.04 4.95
C LEU A 58 21.27 12.20 5.70
N ALA A 59 21.56 11.77 6.94
CA ALA A 59 20.58 11.09 7.78
C ALA A 59 19.36 11.97 8.07
N GLY A 60 19.56 13.29 8.25
CA GLY A 60 18.50 14.28 8.32
C GLY A 60 17.64 14.34 7.05
N VAL A 61 18.25 14.22 5.86
CA VAL A 61 17.52 14.09 4.59
C VAL A 61 16.65 12.84 4.59
N TYR A 62 17.17 11.67 4.98
CA TYR A 62 16.38 10.42 5.08
C TYR A 62 15.23 10.50 6.08
N SER A 63 15.38 11.27 7.16
CA SER A 63 14.39 11.32 8.23
C SER A 63 13.00 11.77 7.75
N HIS A 64 12.91 12.59 6.71
CA HIS A 64 11.64 13.06 6.16
C HIS A 64 10.85 11.96 5.43
N LEU A 65 11.51 10.93 4.86
CA LEU A 65 10.83 9.75 4.30
C LEU A 65 10.11 8.95 5.39
N ARG A 66 10.65 8.97 6.61
CA ARG A 66 10.08 8.27 7.76
C ARG A 66 8.95 9.05 8.43
N ASN A 67 8.66 10.26 7.98
CA ASN A 67 7.47 10.99 8.40
C ASN A 67 6.22 10.19 7.99
N ARG A 68 5.24 10.11 8.89
CA ARG A 68 4.04 9.27 8.76
C ARG A 68 3.25 9.53 7.48
N ASP A 69 3.26 10.75 6.98
CA ASP A 69 2.55 11.13 5.75
C ASP A 69 3.24 10.60 4.47
N ASN A 70 4.51 10.17 4.57
CA ASN A 70 5.27 9.62 3.44
C ASN A 70 5.22 8.09 3.36
N TRP A 71 4.55 7.43 4.31
CA TRP A 71 4.31 5.99 4.29
C TRP A 71 3.13 5.66 3.39
N ASP A 72 3.22 4.54 2.68
CA ASP A 72 2.08 4.03 1.90
C ASP A 72 1.25 3.06 2.74
N VAL A 73 1.91 2.16 3.47
CA VAL A 73 1.22 1.16 4.27
C VAL A 73 1.11 1.63 5.72
N CYS A 74 -0.08 2.06 6.13
CA CYS A 74 -0.29 2.59 7.48
C CYS A 74 -1.62 2.17 8.13
N ILE A 75 -1.71 2.35 9.45
CA ILE A 75 -2.98 2.30 10.19
C ILE A 75 -3.72 3.63 10.11
N LYS A 76 -5.03 3.65 10.40
CA LYS A 76 -5.74 4.92 10.66
C LYS A 76 -5.21 5.61 11.92
N GLU A 77 -4.42 6.66 11.74
CA GLU A 77 -3.88 7.52 12.80
C GLU A 77 -4.10 9.00 12.48
N GLN A 78 -4.08 9.80 13.54
CA GLN A 78 -4.08 11.26 13.42
C GLN A 78 -2.74 11.66 12.79
N ASN A 79 -2.79 12.22 11.57
CA ASN A 79 -1.62 12.66 10.79
C ASN A 79 -0.80 11.50 10.18
N ALA A 80 -1.49 10.52 9.60
CA ALA A 80 -0.87 9.52 8.75
C ALA A 80 -1.65 9.43 7.43
N ASN A 81 -0.98 8.98 6.37
CA ASN A 81 -1.53 8.90 5.04
C ASN A 81 -2.41 7.65 4.83
N GLN A 82 -3.74 7.77 4.91
CA GLN A 82 -4.68 6.64 4.98
C GLN A 82 -5.11 6.07 3.61
N PHE A 83 -4.25 6.13 2.59
CA PHE A 83 -4.61 5.76 1.20
C PHE A 83 -4.93 4.28 0.99
N ASN A 84 -4.49 3.40 1.88
CA ASN A 84 -4.86 1.99 1.87
C ASN A 84 -6.31 1.72 2.31
N PHE A 85 -7.07 2.74 2.73
CA PHE A 85 -8.47 2.57 3.18
C PHE A 85 -9.49 3.42 2.43
N ILE A 86 -9.07 4.39 1.62
CA ILE A 86 -10.01 5.36 1.02
C ILE A 86 -10.29 5.08 -0.46
N SER A 87 -10.21 3.81 -0.86
CA SER A 87 -10.57 3.25 -2.17
C SER A 87 -11.72 2.24 -2.07
N ASP A 88 -12.00 1.49 -3.13
CA ASP A 88 -13.10 0.51 -3.24
C ASP A 88 -12.76 -0.87 -2.67
N ASP A 89 -11.58 -1.07 -2.10
CA ASP A 89 -11.05 -2.36 -1.63
C ASP A 89 -11.11 -2.55 -0.10
N MET A 90 -10.72 -1.52 0.65
CA MET A 90 -10.55 -1.54 2.10
C MET A 90 -11.28 -0.38 2.77
N TYR A 91 -11.65 -0.54 4.03
CA TYR A 91 -12.23 0.53 4.86
C TYR A 91 -11.89 0.35 6.34
N TYR A 92 -12.21 1.35 7.16
CA TYR A 92 -12.14 1.24 8.62
C TYR A 92 -13.39 1.76 9.34
N THR A 93 -13.63 1.31 10.58
CA THR A 93 -14.92 1.52 11.28
C THR A 93 -14.86 2.25 12.62
N ASP A 94 -13.67 2.41 13.23
CA ASP A 94 -13.51 2.76 14.64
C ASP A 94 -13.39 4.27 14.95
N ARG A 95 -13.61 5.14 13.95
CA ARG A 95 -13.41 6.60 14.06
C ARG A 95 -14.68 7.45 13.90
N GLU A 96 -15.86 6.86 14.11
CA GLU A 96 -17.16 7.55 14.03
C GLU A 96 -17.59 8.20 15.37
N LYS A 97 -16.65 8.60 16.23
CA LYS A 97 -16.94 9.18 17.55
C LYS A 97 -17.13 10.69 17.46
N ALA A 98 -18.17 11.21 18.10
CA ALA A 98 -18.54 12.63 18.03
C ALA A 98 -17.47 13.62 18.54
N ASP A 99 -16.48 13.14 19.30
CA ASP A 99 -15.38 13.90 19.90
C ASP A 99 -14.01 13.62 19.26
N ASP A 100 -13.91 12.77 18.23
CA ASP A 100 -12.65 12.50 17.53
C ASP A 100 -12.46 13.50 16.37
N TYR A 101 -11.65 14.54 16.61
CA TYR A 101 -11.35 15.58 15.63
C TYR A 101 -9.88 15.57 15.23
N VAL A 102 -9.62 15.74 13.94
CA VAL A 102 -8.29 15.90 13.33
C VAL A 102 -8.32 17.17 12.48
N PHE A 103 -7.41 18.11 12.76
CA PHE A 103 -7.33 19.42 12.11
C PHE A 103 -8.65 20.21 12.12
N GLY A 104 -9.39 20.14 13.24
CA GLY A 104 -10.67 20.86 13.39
C GLY A 104 -11.85 20.26 12.63
N GLN A 105 -11.65 19.10 11.99
CA GLN A 105 -12.70 18.33 11.32
C GLN A 105 -12.86 16.96 11.98
N LEU A 106 -14.08 16.42 11.99
CA LEU A 106 -14.34 15.10 12.53
C LEU A 106 -13.48 14.06 11.78
N ALA A 107 -12.77 13.22 12.51
CA ALA A 107 -11.86 12.20 11.98
C ALA A 107 -12.61 10.95 11.48
N SER A 108 -13.77 11.12 10.86
CA SER A 108 -14.66 10.04 10.43
C SER A 108 -14.24 9.48 9.08
N TYR A 109 -14.20 8.15 8.94
CA TYR A 109 -13.96 7.45 7.66
C TYR A 109 -14.77 8.06 6.52
N ARG A 110 -16.05 8.38 6.80
CA ARG A 110 -16.98 8.91 5.81
C ARG A 110 -16.60 10.29 5.30
N ILE A 111 -15.92 11.10 6.11
CA ILE A 111 -15.41 12.40 5.67
C ILE A 111 -14.26 12.21 4.68
N TYR A 112 -13.33 11.29 4.96
CA TYR A 112 -12.23 10.99 4.05
C TYR A 112 -12.76 10.38 2.75
N ARG A 113 -13.48 9.26 2.86
CA ARG A 113 -14.02 8.53 1.72
C ARG A 113 -15.04 9.35 0.94
N GLY A 114 -15.75 10.24 1.62
CA GLY A 114 -16.75 11.13 1.05
C GLY A 114 -16.22 12.38 0.35
N GLY A 115 -14.90 12.61 0.33
CA GLY A 115 -14.32 13.81 -0.27
C GLY A 115 -14.67 15.11 0.46
N GLN A 116 -15.03 15.02 1.75
CA GLN A 116 -15.47 16.16 2.57
C GLN A 116 -14.32 16.84 3.33
N TYR A 117 -13.10 16.30 3.23
CA TYR A 117 -11.90 16.92 3.78
C TYR A 117 -11.64 18.31 3.17
N THR A 118 -10.87 19.14 3.85
CA THR A 118 -10.59 20.53 3.46
C THR A 118 -9.15 20.74 2.99
N GLU A 119 -8.83 21.93 2.51
CA GLU A 119 -7.50 22.36 2.09
C GLU A 119 -6.49 22.39 3.25
N GLN A 120 -6.94 22.30 4.51
CA GLN A 120 -6.05 22.21 5.68
C GLN A 120 -5.76 20.77 6.09
N PHE A 121 -6.42 19.81 5.46
CA PHE A 121 -6.42 18.42 5.88
C PHE A 121 -5.22 17.64 5.29
N LEU A 122 -4.44 16.95 6.14
CA LEU A 122 -3.27 16.11 5.78
C LEU A 122 -2.28 16.80 4.82
N GLN A 123 -1.93 18.06 5.14
CA GLN A 123 -1.05 18.91 4.33
C GLN A 123 0.45 18.79 4.67
N GLU A 124 0.79 18.07 5.74
CA GLU A 124 2.15 18.02 6.27
C GLU A 124 3.14 17.41 5.27
N GLN A 125 2.69 16.43 4.47
CA GLN A 125 3.48 15.85 3.38
C GLN A 125 4.14 16.89 2.46
N TRP A 126 3.39 17.94 2.09
CA TRP A 126 3.91 18.99 1.21
C TRP A 126 5.16 19.63 1.81
N ARG A 127 5.02 20.08 3.07
CA ARG A 127 6.08 20.74 3.82
C ARG A 127 7.31 19.86 4.00
N VAL A 128 7.13 18.61 4.44
CA VAL A 128 8.27 17.72 4.75
C VAL A 128 9.02 17.27 3.49
N CYS A 129 8.32 17.06 2.38
CA CYS A 129 8.95 16.72 1.10
C CYS A 129 9.77 17.90 0.56
N PHE A 130 9.24 19.13 0.58
CA PHE A 130 10.02 20.30 0.13
C PHE A 130 11.22 20.61 1.03
N ILE A 131 11.13 20.36 2.35
CA ILE A 131 12.31 20.43 3.24
C ILE A 131 13.33 19.34 2.86
N GLY A 132 12.88 18.11 2.60
CA GLY A 132 13.73 17.02 2.12
C GLY A 132 14.44 17.36 0.81
N ILE A 133 13.71 17.91 -0.17
CA ILE A 133 14.23 18.38 -1.47
C ILE A 133 15.31 19.44 -1.28
N ARG A 134 15.04 20.45 -0.43
CA ARG A 134 16.01 21.51 -0.14
C ARG A 134 17.28 20.94 0.50
N ASN A 135 17.13 20.13 1.54
CA ASN A 135 18.27 19.59 2.27
C ASN A 135 19.10 18.63 1.39
N ALA A 136 18.44 17.85 0.53
CA ALA A 136 19.11 17.00 -0.46
C ALA A 136 19.88 17.85 -1.49
N SER A 137 19.28 18.93 -1.99
CA SER A 137 19.92 19.82 -2.97
C SER A 137 21.16 20.48 -2.38
N ILE A 138 21.09 20.99 -1.14
CA ILE A 138 22.26 21.53 -0.42
C ILE A 138 23.36 20.46 -0.30
N TYR A 139 23.00 19.23 0.07
CA TYR A 139 23.97 18.14 0.18
C TYR A 139 24.68 17.86 -1.14
N ILE A 140 23.92 17.73 -2.24
CA ILE A 140 24.44 17.42 -3.58
C ILE A 140 25.48 18.46 -4.04
N HIS A 141 25.24 19.75 -3.75
CA HIS A 141 26.10 20.85 -4.17
C HIS A 141 27.35 21.03 -3.31
N ASN A 142 27.35 20.56 -2.06
CA ASN A 142 28.42 20.85 -1.11
C ASN A 142 29.26 19.63 -0.71
N ILE A 143 28.77 18.40 -0.90
CA ILE A 143 29.48 17.19 -0.45
C ILE A 143 30.88 16.99 -1.07
N ASP A 144 31.16 17.61 -2.22
CA ASP A 144 32.51 17.58 -2.82
C ASP A 144 33.57 18.30 -1.96
N GLN A 145 33.15 19.26 -1.13
CA GLN A 145 34.03 19.99 -0.21
C GLN A 145 34.64 19.07 0.86
N LEU A 146 34.08 17.88 1.05
CA LEU A 146 34.64 16.86 1.92
C LEU A 146 36.06 16.46 1.50
N MET A 147 36.46 16.68 0.25
CA MET A 147 37.86 16.49 -0.18
C MET A 147 38.87 17.42 0.51
N ASN A 148 38.40 18.55 1.08
CA ASN A 148 39.25 19.57 1.69
C ASN A 148 39.43 19.39 3.20
N GLY A 149 38.66 18.51 3.84
CA GLY A 149 38.63 18.36 5.29
C GLY A 149 39.86 17.68 5.91
N ASP A 150 40.37 18.26 6.99
CA ASP A 150 41.59 17.80 7.67
C ASP A 150 41.39 16.45 8.43
N ASN A 151 40.17 16.18 8.93
CA ASN A 151 39.82 15.00 9.75
C ASN A 151 39.70 13.68 8.96
N ILE A 152 39.91 13.70 7.64
CA ILE A 152 39.42 12.64 6.74
C ILE A 152 40.52 11.63 6.39
N ARG A 153 41.77 12.04 6.48
CA ARG A 153 42.94 11.24 6.09
C ARG A 153 43.23 10.05 7.01
N GLU A 154 42.65 10.02 8.22
CA GLU A 154 42.84 8.90 9.16
C GLU A 154 41.86 7.73 8.94
N ALA A 155 40.75 7.93 8.21
CA ALA A 155 39.67 6.93 8.09
C ALA A 155 39.56 6.28 6.70
N MET A 156 39.90 6.99 5.63
CA MET A 156 39.75 6.52 4.24
C MET A 156 40.85 7.12 3.36
N ASP A 157 41.34 6.35 2.38
CA ASP A 157 42.20 6.90 1.33
C ASP A 157 41.42 7.77 0.33
N GLU A 158 42.13 8.47 -0.55
CA GLU A 158 41.50 9.39 -1.53
C GLU A 158 40.51 8.70 -2.47
N THR A 159 40.77 7.44 -2.84
CA THR A 159 39.88 6.68 -3.75
C THR A 159 38.60 6.28 -3.05
N GLN A 160 38.73 5.77 -1.83
CA GLN A 160 37.61 5.42 -0.95
C GLN A 160 36.74 6.64 -0.66
N LEU A 161 37.36 7.80 -0.39
CA LEU A 161 36.65 9.05 -0.15
C LEU A 161 35.87 9.51 -1.39
N ARG A 162 36.49 9.50 -2.57
CA ARG A 162 35.82 9.84 -3.83
C ARG A 162 34.63 8.92 -4.11
N GLN A 163 34.78 7.61 -3.84
CA GLN A 163 33.68 6.66 -3.98
C GLN A 163 32.55 6.93 -2.98
N TYR A 164 32.88 7.25 -1.72
CA TYR A 164 31.90 7.62 -0.70
C TYR A 164 31.12 8.88 -1.07
N ILE A 165 31.81 9.94 -1.52
CA ILE A 165 31.17 11.20 -1.99
C ILE A 165 30.23 10.90 -3.16
N LYS A 166 30.68 10.07 -4.10
CA LYS A 166 29.91 9.69 -5.28
C LYS A 166 28.63 8.94 -4.90
N GLU A 167 28.72 7.91 -4.07
CA GLU A 167 27.55 7.14 -3.61
C GLU A 167 26.58 8.00 -2.79
N THR A 168 27.07 8.75 -1.80
CA THR A 168 26.20 9.54 -0.92
C THR A 168 25.53 10.70 -1.65
N LYS A 169 26.20 11.29 -2.65
CA LYS A 169 25.57 12.24 -3.57
C LYS A 169 24.45 11.58 -4.38
N ALA A 170 24.65 10.35 -4.85
CA ALA A 170 23.63 9.58 -5.56
C ALA A 170 22.44 9.22 -4.64
N GLU A 171 22.69 8.90 -3.38
CA GLU A 171 21.65 8.72 -2.35
C GLU A 171 20.81 9.99 -2.19
N ALA A 172 21.46 11.15 -2.04
CA ALA A 172 20.76 12.44 -1.94
C ALA A 172 19.93 12.76 -3.20
N ARG A 173 20.45 12.46 -4.41
CA ARG A 173 19.71 12.60 -5.67
C ARG A 173 18.48 11.72 -5.71
N PHE A 174 18.61 10.44 -5.35
CA PHE A 174 17.48 9.53 -5.24
C PHE A 174 16.43 10.08 -4.28
N LEU A 175 16.83 10.52 -3.08
CA LEU A 175 15.90 11.08 -2.08
C LEU A 175 15.17 12.30 -2.61
N ARG A 176 15.88 13.24 -3.26
CA ARG A 176 15.29 14.43 -3.88
C ARG A 176 14.22 14.06 -4.90
N ALA A 177 14.55 13.17 -5.83
CA ALA A 177 13.62 12.71 -6.86
C ALA A 177 12.44 11.96 -6.26
N TYR A 178 12.68 11.11 -5.24
CA TYR A 178 11.62 10.37 -4.57
C TYR A 178 10.67 11.29 -3.78
N TYR A 179 11.16 12.38 -3.17
CA TYR A 179 10.28 13.38 -2.54
C TYR A 179 9.40 14.09 -3.55
N TYR A 180 9.93 14.46 -4.72
CA TYR A 180 9.12 15.00 -5.82
C TYR A 180 8.08 13.98 -6.29
N TRP A 181 8.44 12.70 -6.39
CA TRP A 181 7.50 11.62 -6.72
C TRP A 181 6.35 11.52 -5.71
N GLN A 182 6.64 11.56 -4.41
CA GLN A 182 5.62 11.54 -3.35
C GLN A 182 4.62 12.70 -3.48
N LEU A 183 5.12 13.88 -3.86
CA LEU A 183 4.29 15.06 -4.11
C LEU A 183 3.45 14.92 -5.38
N LEU A 184 4.09 14.51 -6.48
CA LEU A 184 3.48 14.41 -7.80
C LEU A 184 2.27 13.48 -7.82
N ARG A 185 2.37 12.29 -7.19
CA ARG A 185 1.28 11.31 -7.16
C ARG A 185 0.09 11.72 -6.30
N LYS A 186 0.26 12.64 -5.34
CA LYS A 186 -0.81 13.12 -4.44
C LYS A 186 -1.45 14.43 -4.92
N TYR A 187 -0.62 15.41 -5.29
CA TYR A 187 -1.07 16.77 -5.63
C TYR A 187 -1.12 17.03 -7.15
N GLY A 188 -0.61 16.09 -7.96
CA GLY A 188 -0.50 16.26 -9.40
C GLY A 188 0.67 17.18 -9.75
N PRO A 189 0.56 18.01 -10.80
CA PRO A 189 1.62 18.94 -11.21
C PRO A 189 2.17 19.75 -10.03
N ILE A 190 3.49 19.91 -9.91
CA ILE A 190 4.13 20.60 -8.78
C ILE A 190 5.23 21.56 -9.25
N PRO A 191 5.61 22.56 -8.44
CA PRO A 191 6.79 23.38 -8.73
C PRO A 191 8.05 22.53 -8.70
N ILE A 192 8.87 22.64 -9.75
CA ILE A 192 10.24 22.13 -9.75
C ILE A 192 11.15 23.29 -9.35
N LEU A 193 11.82 23.15 -8.21
CA LEU A 193 12.71 24.19 -7.70
C LEU A 193 14.05 24.16 -8.44
N PRO A 194 14.75 25.32 -8.56
CA PRO A 194 16.11 25.36 -9.08
C PRO A 194 17.04 24.45 -8.27
N ASP A 195 17.98 23.81 -8.96
CA ASP A 195 18.87 22.81 -8.37
C ASP A 195 19.83 23.45 -7.36
N GLU A 196 20.35 24.63 -7.68
CA GLU A 196 21.21 25.46 -6.83
C GLU A 196 20.51 25.97 -5.55
N GLY A 197 19.20 25.74 -5.44
CA GLY A 197 18.36 26.26 -4.36
C GLY A 197 17.76 27.62 -4.68
N VAL A 198 17.03 28.16 -3.72
CA VAL A 198 16.35 29.44 -3.86
C VAL A 198 17.07 30.48 -3.01
N ASP A 199 17.40 31.63 -3.60
CA ASP A 199 17.95 32.77 -2.86
C ASP A 199 16.85 33.43 -2.02
N PHE A 200 16.85 33.19 -0.71
CA PHE A 200 15.87 33.75 0.22
C PHE A 200 15.96 35.28 0.39
N THR A 201 16.99 35.92 -0.17
CA THR A 201 17.11 37.39 -0.22
C THR A 201 16.48 37.99 -1.47
N ALA A 202 16.10 37.15 -2.45
CA ALA A 202 15.42 37.58 -3.67
C ALA A 202 14.04 38.19 -3.37
N SER A 203 13.50 38.92 -4.35
CA SER A 203 12.19 39.51 -4.19
C SER A 203 11.11 38.43 -4.04
N TYR A 204 10.01 38.77 -3.36
CA TYR A 204 8.89 37.84 -3.20
C TYR A 204 8.33 37.31 -4.55
N GLU A 205 8.43 38.11 -5.62
CA GLU A 205 8.00 37.72 -6.96
C GLU A 205 8.94 36.68 -7.59
N ASP A 206 10.25 36.79 -7.32
CA ASP A 206 11.28 35.85 -7.77
C ASP A 206 11.23 34.54 -6.96
N LEU A 207 10.81 34.61 -5.70
CA LEU A 207 10.57 33.45 -4.83
C LEU A 207 9.29 32.68 -5.19
N SER A 208 8.37 33.30 -5.91
CA SER A 208 7.11 32.67 -6.32
C SER A 208 7.33 31.83 -7.59
N ILE A 209 7.29 30.51 -7.44
CA ILE A 209 7.55 29.54 -8.53
C ILE A 209 6.23 28.86 -8.92
N PRO A 210 5.77 28.94 -10.19
CA PRO A 210 4.55 28.29 -10.63
C PRO A 210 4.71 26.76 -10.68
N ARG A 211 3.58 26.06 -10.83
CA ARG A 211 3.58 24.61 -11.05
C ARG A 211 4.13 24.31 -12.44
N SER A 212 4.93 23.26 -12.54
CA SER A 212 5.39 22.72 -13.83
C SER A 212 4.38 21.74 -14.38
N ARG A 213 4.31 21.59 -15.71
CA ARG A 213 3.45 20.59 -16.37
C ARG A 213 3.81 19.17 -15.89
N TYR A 214 2.82 18.28 -15.82
CA TYR A 214 2.98 16.95 -15.23
C TYR A 214 4.10 16.13 -15.88
N ASP A 215 4.20 16.16 -17.21
CA ASP A 215 5.24 15.46 -17.97
C ASP A 215 6.63 16.05 -17.73
N VAL A 216 6.75 17.37 -17.54
CA VAL A 216 8.01 18.01 -17.12
C VAL A 216 8.43 17.53 -15.74
N CYS A 217 7.49 17.38 -14.80
CA CYS A 217 7.79 16.78 -13.50
C CYS A 217 8.25 15.32 -13.64
N VAL A 218 7.57 14.52 -14.48
CA VAL A 218 7.91 13.12 -14.75
C VAL A 218 9.32 13.01 -15.32
N ASP A 219 9.65 13.79 -16.35
CA ASP A 219 10.94 13.76 -17.02
C ASP A 219 12.07 14.16 -16.06
N TYR A 220 11.90 15.26 -15.30
CA TYR A 220 12.90 15.69 -14.31
C TYR A 220 13.15 14.61 -13.24
N ILE A 221 12.09 14.03 -12.66
CA ILE A 221 12.23 12.98 -11.64
C ILE A 221 12.91 11.74 -12.24
N ALA A 222 12.51 11.32 -13.43
CA ALA A 222 13.06 10.15 -14.09
C ALA A 222 14.53 10.32 -14.47
N GLU A 223 14.94 11.51 -14.90
CA GLU A 223 16.34 11.85 -15.20
C GLU A 223 17.20 11.85 -13.93
N GLU A 224 16.72 12.45 -12.84
CA GLU A 224 17.43 12.44 -11.55
C GLU A 224 17.60 11.02 -10.99
N LEU A 225 16.58 10.16 -11.13
CA LEU A 225 16.67 8.74 -10.76
C LEU A 225 17.64 7.97 -11.66
N ALA A 226 17.69 8.28 -12.97
CA ALA A 226 18.66 7.67 -13.88
C ALA A 226 20.10 8.08 -13.51
N LEU A 227 20.34 9.33 -13.14
CA LEU A 227 21.63 9.80 -12.65
C LEU A 227 22.03 9.12 -11.33
N ALA A 228 21.10 9.02 -10.38
CA ALA A 228 21.33 8.30 -9.12
C ALA A 228 21.68 6.83 -9.37
N ALA A 229 20.97 6.16 -10.28
CA ALA A 229 21.19 4.74 -10.60
C ALA A 229 22.60 4.43 -11.13
N ARG A 230 23.29 5.40 -11.77
CA ARG A 230 24.67 5.20 -12.28
C ARG A 230 25.67 4.96 -11.16
N ASP A 231 25.43 5.57 -10.00
CA ASP A 231 26.41 5.74 -8.95
C ASP A 231 26.04 5.00 -7.66
N LEU A 232 24.77 4.59 -7.52
CA LEU A 232 24.31 3.72 -6.43
C LEU A 232 24.80 2.27 -6.61
N PRO A 233 25.08 1.56 -5.49
CA PRO A 233 25.50 0.17 -5.54
C PRO A 233 24.33 -0.74 -5.91
N LEU A 234 24.66 -1.93 -6.43
CA LEU A 234 23.67 -2.93 -6.82
C LEU A 234 22.99 -3.58 -5.60
N ASP A 235 23.73 -3.78 -4.52
CA ASP A 235 23.29 -4.44 -3.29
C ASP A 235 23.75 -3.69 -2.04
N ARG A 236 23.13 -3.95 -0.89
CA ARG A 236 23.44 -3.34 0.41
C ARG A 236 23.65 -4.40 1.48
N SER A 237 24.49 -4.07 2.45
CA SER A 237 24.62 -4.90 3.66
C SER A 237 23.33 -4.86 4.50
N ASN A 238 23.15 -5.84 5.40
CA ASN A 238 22.02 -5.86 6.33
C ASN A 238 21.88 -4.56 7.16
N ARG A 239 22.98 -3.86 7.46
CA ARG A 239 22.94 -2.58 8.19
C ARG A 239 22.48 -1.39 7.35
N GLU A 240 22.54 -1.52 6.04
CA GLU A 240 22.28 -0.46 5.07
C GLU A 240 21.13 -0.79 4.11
N ILE A 241 20.38 -1.87 4.39
CA ILE A 241 19.33 -2.39 3.51
C ILE A 241 18.20 -1.40 3.23
N LEU A 242 18.06 -0.34 4.04
CA LEU A 242 17.08 0.72 3.85
C LEU A 242 17.61 1.90 3.01
N LYS A 243 18.90 1.89 2.64
CA LYS A 243 19.46 2.85 1.68
C LYS A 243 19.09 2.41 0.26
N PRO A 244 18.84 3.34 -0.67
CA PRO A 244 18.52 3.00 -2.04
C PRO A 244 19.70 2.31 -2.73
N THR A 245 19.36 1.39 -3.62
CA THR A 245 20.27 0.73 -4.57
C THR A 245 20.05 1.29 -5.98
N LYS A 246 20.91 0.88 -6.91
CA LYS A 246 20.65 1.05 -8.36
C LYS A 246 19.27 0.52 -8.75
N GLY A 247 18.91 -0.65 -8.26
CA GLY A 247 17.59 -1.26 -8.48
C GLY A 247 16.44 -0.39 -7.98
N ALA A 248 16.57 0.18 -6.77
CA ALA A 248 15.56 1.10 -6.22
C ALA A 248 15.36 2.35 -7.08
N ALA A 249 16.44 2.96 -7.56
CA ALA A 249 16.37 4.13 -8.44
C ALA A 249 15.68 3.81 -9.77
N LEU A 250 16.04 2.70 -10.41
CA LEU A 250 15.43 2.26 -11.68
C LEU A 250 13.96 1.85 -11.51
N ALA A 251 13.61 1.17 -10.41
CA ALA A 251 12.23 0.78 -10.16
C ALA A 251 11.33 1.98 -9.83
N ALA A 252 11.83 2.95 -9.06
CA ALA A 252 11.13 4.22 -8.85
C ALA A 252 10.92 4.97 -10.19
N ARG A 253 11.92 4.96 -11.07
CA ARG A 253 11.83 5.57 -12.41
C ARG A 253 10.76 4.89 -13.27
N ALA A 254 10.66 3.57 -13.23
CA ALA A 254 9.60 2.83 -13.91
C ALA A 254 8.20 3.22 -13.40
N LYS A 255 8.04 3.36 -12.07
CA LYS A 255 6.76 3.78 -11.44
C LYS A 255 6.35 5.21 -11.84
N VAL A 256 7.31 6.13 -11.88
CA VAL A 256 7.09 7.53 -12.32
C VAL A 256 6.64 7.58 -13.79
N TYR A 257 7.32 6.83 -14.68
CA TYR A 257 6.91 6.74 -16.09
C TYR A 257 5.55 6.07 -16.27
N LEU A 258 5.25 5.00 -15.52
CA LEU A 258 3.95 4.34 -15.58
C LEU A 258 2.81 5.32 -15.31
N PHE A 259 2.95 6.15 -14.27
CA PHE A 259 1.96 7.17 -13.94
C PHE A 259 1.90 8.25 -15.02
N GLY A 260 3.05 8.71 -15.55
CA GLY A 260 3.10 9.66 -16.66
C GLY A 260 2.49 9.16 -17.96
N ALA A 261 2.48 7.84 -18.18
CA ALA A 261 1.89 7.21 -19.36
C ALA A 261 0.38 6.94 -19.21
N SER A 262 -0.11 6.87 -17.97
CA SER A 262 -1.48 6.49 -17.64
C SER A 262 -2.54 7.51 -18.14
N PRO A 263 -3.78 7.07 -18.41
CA PRO A 263 -4.84 7.91 -19.01
C PRO A 263 -5.12 9.24 -18.33
N GLN A 264 -4.91 9.35 -17.01
CA GLN A 264 -5.13 10.59 -16.27
C GLN A 264 -4.21 11.73 -16.71
N TYR A 265 -2.98 11.42 -17.13
CA TYR A 265 -1.91 12.39 -17.38
C TYR A 265 -1.38 12.37 -18.82
N ASN A 266 -1.88 11.45 -19.66
CA ASN A 266 -1.44 11.26 -21.04
C ASN A 266 -2.62 11.39 -22.02
N GLY A 267 -2.90 12.60 -22.49
CA GLY A 267 -4.00 12.85 -23.44
C GLY A 267 -5.37 13.15 -22.81
N ASN A 268 -5.41 13.46 -21.51
CA ASN A 268 -6.67 13.70 -20.81
C ASN A 268 -7.28 15.07 -21.16
N ASN A 269 -8.38 15.05 -21.91
CA ASN A 269 -9.11 16.25 -22.36
C ASN A 269 -10.47 16.45 -21.68
N SER A 270 -10.68 15.83 -20.51
CA SER A 270 -11.88 16.04 -19.69
C SER A 270 -12.03 17.51 -19.26
N ASP A 271 -13.24 17.92 -18.91
CA ASP A 271 -13.50 19.27 -18.41
C ASP A 271 -12.81 19.54 -17.06
N TRP A 272 -12.60 18.50 -16.24
CA TRP A 272 -11.73 18.57 -15.08
C TRP A 272 -10.28 18.90 -15.46
N ALA A 273 -9.69 18.18 -16.42
CA ALA A 273 -8.29 18.36 -16.82
C ALA A 273 -8.04 19.75 -17.43
N LYS A 274 -8.98 20.28 -18.21
CA LYS A 274 -8.91 21.63 -18.79
C LYS A 274 -8.89 22.75 -17.73
N LYS A 275 -9.43 22.50 -16.53
CA LYS A 275 -9.40 23.45 -15.40
C LYS A 275 -8.07 23.43 -14.65
N LEU A 276 -7.25 22.40 -14.85
CA LEU A 276 -5.94 22.28 -14.21
C LEU A 276 -4.89 23.06 -15.02
N ILE A 277 -4.82 24.36 -14.73
CA ILE A 277 -3.95 25.33 -15.43
C ILE A 277 -2.90 25.93 -14.50
N SER A 278 -1.78 26.34 -15.08
CA SER A 278 -0.72 27.07 -14.39
C SER A 278 -1.13 28.54 -14.22
N TYR A 279 -0.30 29.30 -13.51
CA TYR A 279 -0.52 30.72 -13.24
C TYR A 279 -0.64 31.57 -14.50
N ASP A 280 0.06 31.19 -15.57
CA ASP A 280 0.03 31.85 -16.88
C ASP A 280 -1.12 31.38 -17.79
N GLY A 281 -1.99 30.49 -17.29
CA GLY A 281 -3.11 29.91 -18.03
C GLY A 281 -2.75 28.71 -18.91
N THR A 282 -1.50 28.27 -18.91
CA THR A 282 -1.09 27.07 -19.68
C THR A 282 -1.63 25.78 -19.04
N PRO A 283 -1.99 24.76 -19.84
CA PRO A 283 -2.42 23.46 -19.30
C PRO A 283 -1.30 22.76 -18.53
N LEU A 284 -1.62 22.25 -17.33
CA LEU A 284 -0.66 21.47 -16.53
C LEU A 284 -0.66 19.97 -16.83
N ILE A 285 -1.59 19.49 -17.66
CA ILE A 285 -1.60 18.14 -18.22
C ILE A 285 -1.47 18.26 -19.73
N ASP A 286 -0.68 17.38 -20.34
CA ASP A 286 -0.53 17.31 -21.79
C ASP A 286 -1.83 16.77 -22.42
N PRO A 287 -2.55 17.58 -23.23
CA PRO A 287 -3.80 17.15 -23.86
C PRO A 287 -3.57 16.13 -24.98
N GLU A 288 -2.34 15.96 -25.45
CA GLU A 288 -1.99 15.03 -26.52
C GLU A 288 -1.56 13.68 -25.94
N TYR A 289 -2.16 12.59 -26.44
CA TYR A 289 -1.75 11.23 -26.11
C TYR A 289 -0.43 10.87 -26.81
N LYS A 290 0.52 10.35 -26.05
CA LYS A 290 1.82 9.88 -26.56
C LYS A 290 2.07 8.44 -26.12
N GLU A 291 2.00 7.51 -27.08
CA GLU A 291 2.25 6.08 -26.86
C GLU A 291 3.69 5.82 -26.38
N GLU A 292 4.66 6.64 -26.80
CA GLU A 292 6.06 6.55 -26.37
C GLU A 292 6.23 6.60 -24.84
N ARG A 293 5.30 7.25 -24.10
CA ARG A 293 5.35 7.26 -22.63
C ARG A 293 5.17 5.86 -22.04
N TRP A 294 4.33 5.02 -22.65
CA TRP A 294 4.21 3.61 -22.28
C TRP A 294 5.48 2.84 -22.62
N ALA A 295 6.10 3.13 -23.77
CA ALA A 295 7.37 2.50 -24.15
C ALA A 295 8.50 2.85 -23.16
N LYS A 296 8.58 4.10 -22.68
CA LYS A 296 9.52 4.51 -21.63
C LYS A 296 9.29 3.77 -20.32
N ALA A 297 8.02 3.59 -19.91
CA ALA A 297 7.68 2.81 -18.73
C ALA A 297 8.08 1.34 -18.84
N ALA A 298 7.77 0.70 -19.99
CA ALA A 298 8.16 -0.68 -20.27
C ALA A 298 9.69 -0.84 -20.29
N ALA A 299 10.41 0.08 -20.94
CA ALA A 299 11.87 0.05 -21.00
C ALA A 299 12.48 0.20 -19.59
N ALA A 300 12.01 1.14 -18.78
CA ALA A 300 12.50 1.33 -17.42
C ALA A 300 12.24 0.12 -16.51
N ALA A 301 11.09 -0.55 -16.64
CA ALA A 301 10.82 -1.79 -15.91
C ALA A 301 11.75 -2.92 -16.38
N LYS A 302 11.95 -3.05 -17.69
CA LYS A 302 12.86 -4.03 -18.28
C LYS A 302 14.31 -3.86 -17.79
N GLU A 303 14.78 -2.62 -17.65
CA GLU A 303 16.13 -2.36 -17.12
C GLU A 303 16.31 -2.89 -15.69
N VAL A 304 15.26 -2.87 -14.86
CA VAL A 304 15.32 -3.48 -13.51
C VAL A 304 15.33 -5.00 -13.60
N MET A 305 14.50 -5.59 -14.46
CA MET A 305 14.48 -7.04 -14.68
C MET A 305 15.84 -7.56 -15.17
N ASP A 306 16.47 -6.82 -16.09
CA ASP A 306 17.76 -7.17 -16.69
C ASP A 306 18.94 -7.08 -15.70
N LEU A 307 18.77 -6.45 -14.52
CA LEU A 307 19.78 -6.52 -13.46
C LEU A 307 19.99 -7.94 -12.93
N GLY A 308 18.95 -8.80 -12.98
CA GLY A 308 19.03 -10.20 -12.55
C GLY A 308 19.30 -10.41 -11.05
N VAL A 309 19.04 -9.40 -10.21
CA VAL A 309 19.30 -9.45 -8.75
C VAL A 309 18.06 -9.62 -7.88
N TYR A 310 16.87 -9.35 -8.42
CA TYR A 310 15.59 -9.50 -7.72
C TYR A 310 14.85 -10.74 -8.21
N LYS A 311 14.09 -11.34 -7.31
CA LYS A 311 13.21 -12.47 -7.62
C LYS A 311 11.99 -12.49 -6.74
N LEU A 312 10.92 -13.12 -7.20
CA LEU A 312 9.75 -13.35 -6.37
C LEU A 312 10.12 -14.30 -5.23
N TYR A 313 9.65 -13.97 -4.03
CA TYR A 313 9.86 -14.83 -2.89
C TYR A 313 8.99 -16.08 -3.00
N SER A 314 9.58 -17.23 -2.66
CA SER A 314 8.88 -18.50 -2.60
C SER A 314 9.34 -19.36 -1.41
N VAL A 315 8.39 -20.11 -0.87
CA VAL A 315 8.57 -21.09 0.20
C VAL A 315 8.49 -22.49 -0.40
N PRO A 316 9.35 -23.45 -0.01
CA PRO A 316 9.28 -24.81 -0.50
C PRO A 316 7.93 -25.48 -0.23
N LYS A 317 7.46 -26.27 -1.19
CA LYS A 317 6.25 -27.10 -1.05
C LYS A 317 6.37 -28.01 0.17
N ASN A 318 5.34 -28.03 1.00
CA ASN A 318 5.21 -28.97 2.11
C ASN A 318 4.38 -30.19 1.69
N THR A 319 4.94 -31.39 1.81
CA THR A 319 4.30 -32.63 1.37
C THR A 319 3.30 -33.18 2.37
N GLU A 320 3.42 -32.82 3.66
CA GLU A 320 2.61 -33.38 4.75
C GLU A 320 2.26 -32.31 5.79
N GLY A 321 1.09 -32.44 6.42
CA GLY A 321 0.73 -31.59 7.55
C GLY A 321 1.49 -31.98 8.81
N SER A 322 2.05 -31.01 9.54
CA SER A 322 2.69 -31.25 10.84
C SER A 322 2.25 -30.24 11.90
N GLY A 323 2.41 -30.62 13.19
CA GLY A 323 1.96 -29.81 14.32
C GLY A 323 0.43 -29.68 14.39
N ASN A 324 -0.28 -30.81 14.55
CA ASN A 324 -1.74 -30.79 14.73
C ASN A 324 -2.11 -30.15 16.07
N MET A 325 -2.88 -29.07 16.00
CA MET A 325 -3.28 -28.24 17.14
C MET A 325 -4.58 -28.71 17.80
N LYS A 326 -5.20 -29.81 17.35
CA LYS A 326 -6.36 -30.40 18.03
C LYS A 326 -6.00 -30.86 19.44
N GLY A 327 -6.64 -30.27 20.44
CA GLY A 327 -6.39 -30.62 21.84
C GLY A 327 -4.97 -30.32 22.34
N ALA A 328 -4.17 -29.57 21.58
CA ALA A 328 -2.88 -29.08 22.03
C ALA A 328 -3.06 -28.15 23.24
N GLN A 329 -2.05 -28.06 24.12
CA GLN A 329 -2.11 -27.14 25.26
C GLN A 329 -2.36 -25.71 24.76
N GLY A 330 -3.44 -25.12 25.26
CA GLY A 330 -3.85 -23.79 24.83
C GLY A 330 -4.43 -23.69 23.42
N SER A 331 -4.92 -24.78 22.84
CA SER A 331 -5.76 -24.71 21.64
C SER A 331 -7.22 -24.84 22.00
N ALA A 332 -8.07 -23.99 21.40
CA ALA A 332 -9.53 -24.10 21.51
C ALA A 332 -10.14 -25.08 20.48
N LEU A 333 -9.32 -25.69 19.62
CA LEU A 333 -9.81 -26.49 18.49
C LEU A 333 -10.16 -27.93 18.88
N GLY A 334 -11.36 -28.35 18.47
CA GLY A 334 -11.81 -29.75 18.56
C GLY A 334 -11.71 -30.55 17.26
N PHE A 335 -11.13 -29.97 16.21
CA PHE A 335 -10.86 -30.58 14.90
C PHE A 335 -9.38 -30.45 14.54
N ASP A 336 -8.88 -31.24 13.59
CA ASP A 336 -7.45 -31.15 13.23
C ASP A 336 -7.17 -29.87 12.48
N TYR A 337 -6.10 -29.21 12.89
CA TYR A 337 -5.62 -27.97 12.30
C TYR A 337 -4.10 -28.03 12.40
N TYR A 338 -3.43 -27.96 11.27
CA TYR A 338 -1.99 -28.13 11.23
C TYR A 338 -1.33 -26.76 11.24
N LYS A 339 -0.43 -26.54 12.21
CA LYS A 339 0.40 -25.33 12.27
C LYS A 339 1.22 -25.15 10.98
N TYR A 340 1.70 -26.26 10.43
CA TYR A 340 2.39 -26.30 9.14
C TYR A 340 1.59 -27.23 8.21
N PRO A 341 0.55 -26.71 7.53
CA PRO A 341 -0.31 -27.53 6.69
C PRO A 341 0.45 -28.05 5.46
N LYS A 342 -0.03 -29.18 4.91
CA LYS A 342 0.37 -29.63 3.57
C LYS A 342 -0.02 -28.54 2.58
N THR A 343 0.85 -28.27 1.60
CA THR A 343 0.57 -27.33 0.53
C THR A 343 -0.69 -27.74 -0.23
N ILE A 344 -1.61 -26.78 -0.38
CA ILE A 344 -2.80 -26.92 -1.21
C ILE A 344 -2.34 -26.84 -2.67
N GLU A 345 -2.63 -27.88 -3.43
CA GLU A 345 -2.22 -27.94 -4.82
C GLU A 345 -3.13 -27.05 -5.70
N PRO A 346 -2.56 -26.17 -6.53
CA PRO A 346 -3.31 -25.41 -7.53
C PRO A 346 -4.03 -26.26 -8.58
N GLY A 347 -4.90 -25.63 -9.38
CA GLY A 347 -5.58 -26.29 -10.50
C GLY A 347 -6.74 -27.19 -10.07
N ALA A 348 -7.24 -27.01 -8.86
CA ALA A 348 -8.33 -27.79 -8.32
C ALA A 348 -9.70 -27.20 -8.71
N SER A 349 -10.70 -28.06 -8.88
CA SER A 349 -12.06 -27.66 -9.22
C SER A 349 -13.08 -28.37 -8.33
N ILE A 350 -14.25 -27.76 -8.14
CA ILE A 350 -15.35 -28.37 -7.40
C ILE A 350 -16.19 -29.20 -8.36
N VAL A 351 -16.36 -30.50 -8.06
CA VAL A 351 -17.11 -31.45 -8.88
C VAL A 351 -18.12 -32.23 -8.05
N GLN A 352 -19.19 -32.71 -8.70
CA GLN A 352 -20.18 -33.59 -8.09
C GLN A 352 -19.80 -35.06 -8.35
N ASP A 353 -19.81 -35.91 -7.32
CA ASP A 353 -19.38 -37.32 -7.43
C ASP A 353 -20.52 -38.34 -7.21
N GLY A 354 -21.78 -37.89 -7.31
CA GLY A 354 -22.97 -38.68 -7.04
C GLY A 354 -23.25 -38.95 -5.54
N LYS A 355 -22.29 -38.65 -4.66
CA LYS A 355 -22.43 -38.71 -3.19
C LYS A 355 -22.39 -37.33 -2.52
N GLY A 356 -22.00 -36.31 -3.28
CA GLY A 356 -21.99 -34.91 -2.86
C GLY A 356 -21.04 -34.10 -3.74
N TRP A 357 -20.49 -33.03 -3.16
CA TRP A 357 -19.46 -32.20 -3.77
C TRP A 357 -18.09 -32.56 -3.20
N LYS A 358 -17.06 -32.48 -4.04
CA LYS A 358 -15.66 -32.66 -3.65
C LYS A 358 -14.75 -31.72 -4.43
N ILE A 359 -13.57 -31.44 -3.88
CA ILE A 359 -12.45 -30.88 -4.63
C ILE A 359 -11.79 -32.01 -5.42
N GLU A 360 -11.61 -31.79 -6.72
CA GLU A 360 -10.86 -32.67 -7.62
C GLU A 360 -9.72 -31.88 -8.25
N TYR A 361 -8.49 -32.29 -7.94
CA TYR A 361 -7.28 -31.79 -8.58
C TYR A 361 -7.26 -32.24 -10.03
N LYS A 362 -7.17 -31.29 -10.95
CA LYS A 362 -7.12 -31.55 -12.38
C LYS A 362 -5.76 -31.14 -12.93
N THR A 363 -5.33 -31.85 -13.97
CA THR A 363 -4.31 -31.33 -14.87
C THR A 363 -4.95 -30.21 -15.68
N VAL A 364 -4.83 -28.97 -15.21
CA VAL A 364 -5.36 -27.79 -15.90
C VAL A 364 -4.28 -27.29 -16.87
N PRO A 365 -4.57 -27.11 -18.18
CA PRO A 365 -3.60 -26.61 -19.15
C PRO A 365 -2.93 -25.31 -18.69
N GLY A 366 -1.60 -25.26 -18.77
CA GLY A 366 -0.81 -24.12 -18.28
C GLY A 366 -0.33 -24.27 -16.84
N TYR A 367 -0.96 -25.13 -16.02
CA TYR A 367 -0.36 -25.57 -14.77
C TYR A 367 0.75 -26.55 -15.10
N SER A 368 1.93 -26.27 -14.57
CA SER A 368 3.15 -26.95 -14.94
C SER A 368 3.73 -27.67 -13.72
N ASP A 369 4.08 -28.94 -13.91
CA ASP A 369 4.87 -29.74 -12.96
C ASP A 369 6.34 -29.30 -12.91
N GLN A 370 6.69 -28.23 -13.63
CA GLN A 370 8.02 -27.63 -13.57
C GLN A 370 8.24 -26.87 -12.26
N PRO A 371 9.50 -26.73 -11.83
CA PRO A 371 9.87 -25.86 -10.72
C PRO A 371 9.51 -24.39 -10.98
N PHE A 372 9.24 -23.67 -9.92
CA PHE A 372 9.09 -22.23 -9.94
C PHE A 372 10.41 -21.55 -10.31
N ASN A 373 10.30 -20.57 -11.20
CA ASN A 373 11.38 -19.64 -11.56
C ASN A 373 10.77 -18.30 -11.97
N ASP A 374 11.55 -17.23 -11.94
CA ASP A 374 11.05 -15.88 -12.26
C ASP A 374 10.96 -15.59 -13.78
N GLY A 375 11.12 -16.61 -14.62
CA GLY A 375 11.06 -16.51 -16.08
C GLY A 375 9.68 -16.86 -16.66
N ALA A 376 9.47 -16.50 -17.93
CA ALA A 376 8.24 -16.83 -18.66
C ALA A 376 8.18 -18.30 -19.12
N GLU A 377 9.33 -18.94 -19.36
CA GLU A 377 9.40 -20.31 -19.88
C GLU A 377 9.67 -21.31 -18.76
N GLY A 378 8.94 -22.43 -18.77
CA GLY A 378 9.15 -23.51 -17.79
C GLY A 378 8.85 -23.13 -16.34
N CYS A 379 8.21 -21.99 -16.06
CA CYS A 379 7.77 -21.62 -14.72
C CYS A 379 6.52 -22.42 -14.34
N GLY A 380 6.64 -23.20 -13.26
CA GLY A 380 5.55 -23.96 -12.65
C GLY A 380 5.52 -23.78 -11.13
N TRP A 381 4.61 -24.47 -10.46
CA TRP A 381 4.43 -24.33 -9.00
C TRP A 381 4.95 -25.55 -8.22
N ALA A 382 5.51 -26.56 -8.91
CA ALA A 382 5.67 -27.90 -8.36
C ALA A 382 6.49 -28.00 -7.07
N ASN A 383 7.40 -27.06 -6.82
CA ASN A 383 8.30 -27.03 -5.67
C ASN A 383 8.00 -25.91 -4.66
N ILE A 384 6.89 -25.18 -4.81
CA ILE A 384 6.55 -24.05 -3.93
C ILE A 384 5.22 -24.25 -3.19
N ASP A 385 5.06 -23.56 -2.07
CA ASP A 385 3.79 -23.32 -1.40
C ASP A 385 3.29 -21.90 -1.73
N PRO A 386 2.29 -21.74 -2.63
CA PRO A 386 1.82 -20.41 -3.02
C PRO A 386 1.26 -19.56 -1.88
N THR A 387 0.60 -20.18 -0.89
CA THR A 387 -0.04 -19.44 0.21
C THR A 387 1.03 -18.86 1.12
N GLU A 388 2.00 -19.69 1.52
CA GLU A 388 3.11 -19.28 2.38
C GLU A 388 4.09 -18.35 1.68
N SER A 389 4.34 -18.59 0.38
CA SER A 389 5.14 -17.69 -0.47
C SER A 389 4.57 -16.27 -0.50
N TYR A 390 3.25 -16.12 -0.47
CA TYR A 390 2.63 -14.79 -0.41
C TYR A 390 2.56 -14.25 1.03
N ARG A 391 2.16 -15.07 2.00
CA ARG A 391 1.94 -14.64 3.40
C ARG A 391 3.21 -14.11 4.08
N GLN A 392 4.33 -14.82 3.94
CA GLN A 392 5.59 -14.52 4.64
C GLN A 392 6.27 -13.23 4.17
N LEU A 393 5.90 -12.71 3.00
CA LEU A 393 6.34 -11.40 2.52
C LEU A 393 5.88 -10.25 3.42
N PHE A 394 4.71 -10.39 4.05
CA PHE A 394 4.01 -9.28 4.69
C PHE A 394 3.89 -9.43 6.21
N ASP A 395 3.91 -10.65 6.72
CA ASP A 395 3.70 -10.91 8.15
C ASP A 395 4.95 -10.70 9.02
N GLY A 396 6.09 -10.35 8.43
CA GLY A 396 7.34 -10.13 9.17
C GLY A 396 8.17 -11.39 9.40
N SER A 397 7.77 -12.53 8.81
CA SER A 397 8.63 -13.74 8.72
C SER A 397 9.96 -13.44 8.03
N LEU A 398 9.96 -12.47 7.09
CA LEU A 398 11.15 -11.98 6.43
C LEU A 398 11.55 -10.61 6.97
N SER A 399 12.84 -10.46 7.28
CA SER A 399 13.46 -9.14 7.39
C SER A 399 13.64 -8.52 6.01
N ALA A 400 13.83 -7.20 5.95
CA ALA A 400 14.15 -6.49 4.71
C ALA A 400 15.34 -7.11 3.97
N TYR A 401 16.37 -7.56 4.69
CA TYR A 401 17.58 -8.15 4.10
C TYR A 401 17.36 -9.58 3.60
N ALA A 402 16.47 -10.33 4.25
CA ALA A 402 16.15 -11.71 3.86
C ALA A 402 15.11 -11.79 2.74
N ASN A 403 14.48 -10.67 2.36
CA ASN A 403 13.44 -10.62 1.34
C ASN A 403 14.04 -10.31 -0.05
N PRO A 404 14.17 -11.31 -0.95
CA PRO A 404 14.73 -11.09 -2.29
C PRO A 404 13.78 -10.35 -3.25
N GLU A 405 12.51 -10.18 -2.86
CA GLU A 405 11.50 -9.45 -3.63
C GLU A 405 11.50 -7.95 -3.28
N LEU A 406 12.03 -7.56 -2.13
CA LEU A 406 12.02 -6.17 -1.67
C LEU A 406 13.08 -5.36 -2.44
N ILE A 407 12.65 -4.31 -3.14
CA ILE A 407 13.54 -3.41 -3.88
C ILE A 407 13.86 -2.17 -3.05
N PHE A 408 12.84 -1.58 -2.41
CA PHE A 408 13.01 -0.39 -1.58
C PHE A 408 12.02 -0.36 -0.43
N SER A 409 12.47 0.13 0.73
CA SER A 409 11.66 0.30 1.93
C SER A 409 11.96 1.64 2.60
N ARG A 410 10.92 2.30 3.12
CA ARG A 410 11.07 3.48 3.99
C ARG A 410 11.39 3.10 5.44
N GLY A 411 11.48 1.80 5.74
CA GLY A 411 11.93 1.25 7.01
C GLY A 411 10.86 0.52 7.81
N TYR A 412 11.09 0.44 9.11
CA TYR A 412 10.22 -0.21 10.09
C TYR A 412 9.55 0.84 10.97
N GLY A 413 8.36 0.51 11.49
CA GLY A 413 7.60 1.41 12.34
C GLY A 413 6.36 0.77 12.93
N ASP A 414 5.95 1.25 14.11
CA ASP A 414 4.80 0.71 14.83
C ASP A 414 3.49 0.84 14.03
N ILE A 415 3.45 1.77 13.06
CA ILE A 415 2.29 2.04 12.23
C ILE A 415 1.94 0.84 11.33
N ILE A 416 2.93 0.21 10.67
CA ILE A 416 2.68 -1.00 9.88
C ILE A 416 2.48 -2.21 10.80
N ASP A 417 3.29 -2.31 11.87
CA ASP A 417 3.23 -3.45 12.79
C ASP A 417 1.85 -3.55 13.46
N ASN A 418 1.21 -2.42 13.77
CA ASN A 418 -0.09 -2.36 14.41
C ASN A 418 -1.26 -2.66 13.46
N LEU A 419 -1.06 -2.81 12.14
CA LEU A 419 -2.14 -3.20 11.23
C LEU A 419 -2.85 -4.45 11.72
N SER A 420 -2.09 -5.47 12.15
CA SER A 420 -2.64 -6.72 12.65
C SER A 420 -3.52 -6.52 13.90
N LEU A 421 -3.15 -5.63 14.82
CA LEU A 421 -3.98 -5.31 16.00
C LEU A 421 -5.38 -4.80 15.61
N HIS A 422 -5.43 -3.94 14.60
CA HIS A 422 -6.68 -3.35 14.11
C HIS A 422 -7.53 -4.33 13.30
N GLN A 423 -6.88 -5.30 12.67
CA GLN A 423 -7.53 -6.36 11.88
C GLN A 423 -8.02 -7.52 12.76
N MET A 424 -7.29 -7.84 13.83
CA MET A 424 -7.58 -8.97 14.70
C MET A 424 -8.95 -8.89 15.38
N PRO A 425 -9.60 -10.04 15.64
CA PRO A 425 -10.86 -10.10 16.37
C PRO A 425 -10.78 -9.54 17.79
N ARG A 426 -11.88 -8.96 18.26
CA ARG A 426 -12.06 -8.39 19.60
C ARG A 426 -11.94 -9.45 20.69
N SER A 427 -12.49 -10.64 20.45
CA SER A 427 -12.38 -11.78 21.37
C SER A 427 -10.92 -12.16 21.67
N LEU A 428 -10.01 -11.89 20.73
CA LEU A 428 -8.57 -12.14 20.83
C LEU A 428 -7.76 -10.92 21.30
N GLY A 429 -8.42 -9.78 21.55
CA GLY A 429 -7.80 -8.54 22.02
C GLY A 429 -7.45 -7.54 20.91
N GLY A 430 -7.81 -7.84 19.65
CA GLY A 430 -7.77 -6.89 18.53
C GLY A 430 -8.96 -5.95 18.51
N TRP A 431 -9.06 -5.11 17.48
CA TRP A 431 -10.10 -4.07 17.38
C TRP A 431 -11.15 -4.31 16.30
N ASN A 432 -10.97 -5.32 15.42
CA ASN A 432 -12.00 -5.74 14.47
C ASN A 432 -12.52 -4.58 13.59
N CYS A 433 -11.62 -3.71 13.14
CA CYS A 433 -11.98 -2.39 12.60
C CYS A 433 -11.49 -2.12 11.18
N HIS A 434 -10.62 -2.97 10.60
CA HIS A 434 -10.26 -2.89 9.19
C HIS A 434 -10.98 -4.00 8.42
N GLY A 435 -11.73 -3.65 7.38
CA GLY A 435 -12.51 -4.61 6.59
C GLY A 435 -12.30 -4.48 5.09
N LEU A 436 -12.73 -5.52 4.35
CA LEU A 436 -12.73 -5.56 2.89
C LEU A 436 -14.14 -5.39 2.33
N THR A 437 -14.25 -4.77 1.15
CA THR A 437 -15.50 -4.77 0.41
C THR A 437 -15.81 -6.15 -0.19
N LEU A 438 -17.08 -6.43 -0.48
CA LEU A 438 -17.45 -7.67 -1.18
C LEU A 438 -16.77 -7.75 -2.56
N LYS A 439 -16.59 -6.61 -3.22
CA LYS A 439 -15.88 -6.52 -4.50
C LYS A 439 -14.44 -7.02 -4.40
N MET A 440 -13.69 -6.59 -3.38
CA MET A 440 -12.33 -7.09 -3.16
C MET A 440 -12.32 -8.57 -2.80
N TYR A 441 -13.29 -9.02 -2.01
CA TYR A 441 -13.45 -10.43 -1.65
C TYR A 441 -13.75 -11.33 -2.86
N ASP A 442 -14.61 -10.89 -3.77
CA ASP A 442 -14.99 -11.63 -4.98
C ASP A 442 -13.91 -11.52 -6.09
N ALA A 443 -13.06 -10.49 -6.06
CA ALA A 443 -12.00 -10.29 -7.06
C ALA A 443 -11.00 -11.45 -7.12
N TYR A 444 -10.75 -12.14 -6.01
CA TYR A 444 -9.88 -13.32 -5.98
C TYR A 444 -10.45 -14.46 -6.84
N TYR A 445 -9.61 -15.06 -7.70
CA TYR A 445 -9.96 -16.17 -8.57
C TYR A 445 -10.32 -17.45 -7.79
N MET A 446 -10.91 -18.41 -8.50
CA MET A 446 -10.93 -19.81 -8.07
C MET A 446 -9.54 -20.44 -8.22
N ALA A 447 -9.29 -21.58 -7.57
CA ALA A 447 -8.01 -22.26 -7.57
C ALA A 447 -7.56 -22.81 -8.94
N ASP A 448 -8.46 -22.86 -9.93
CA ASP A 448 -8.18 -23.20 -11.33
C ASP A 448 -7.98 -21.96 -12.22
N GLY A 449 -8.01 -20.76 -11.65
CA GLY A 449 -7.88 -19.49 -12.36
C GLY A 449 -9.16 -18.96 -12.99
N THR A 450 -10.31 -19.65 -12.83
CA THR A 450 -11.61 -19.15 -13.28
C THR A 450 -12.15 -18.05 -12.36
N ASP A 451 -13.11 -17.29 -12.88
CA ASP A 451 -13.75 -16.22 -12.13
C ASP A 451 -14.67 -16.76 -11.03
N PHE A 452 -14.66 -16.08 -9.88
CA PHE A 452 -15.64 -16.35 -8.84
C PHE A 452 -17.06 -16.04 -9.36
N PHE A 453 -18.04 -16.85 -9.00
CA PHE A 453 -19.37 -16.82 -9.65
C PHE A 453 -20.07 -15.44 -9.62
N ARG A 454 -19.84 -14.64 -8.56
CA ARG A 454 -20.38 -13.26 -8.43
C ARG A 454 -19.54 -12.20 -9.14
N TYR A 455 -18.27 -12.47 -9.45
CA TYR A 455 -17.40 -11.47 -10.06
C TYR A 455 -17.62 -11.48 -11.57
N LYS A 456 -18.35 -10.47 -12.05
CA LYS A 456 -18.83 -10.38 -13.43
C LYS A 456 -18.13 -9.28 -14.20
N GLU A 457 -18.13 -9.44 -15.51
CA GLU A 457 -17.64 -8.45 -16.46
C GLU A 457 -18.74 -7.45 -16.80
N GLY A 458 -18.37 -6.18 -16.90
CA GLY A 458 -19.21 -5.08 -17.34
C GLY A 458 -18.49 -4.21 -18.36
N MET A 459 -19.23 -3.30 -18.98
CA MET A 459 -18.73 -2.29 -19.90
C MET A 459 -19.37 -0.96 -19.54
N ASP A 460 -18.57 0.10 -19.40
CA ASP A 460 -19.08 1.43 -19.08
C ASP A 460 -19.56 2.19 -20.32
N GLU A 461 -20.08 3.40 -20.12
CA GLU A 461 -20.66 4.23 -21.19
C GLU A 461 -19.62 4.63 -22.25
N ASP A 462 -18.34 4.66 -21.87
CA ASP A 462 -17.20 4.95 -22.75
C ASP A 462 -16.67 3.69 -23.46
N GLY A 463 -17.28 2.52 -23.21
CA GLY A 463 -16.88 1.24 -23.80
C GLY A 463 -15.71 0.55 -23.09
N ASN A 464 -15.29 1.03 -21.92
CA ASN A 464 -14.20 0.39 -21.18
C ASN A 464 -14.73 -0.83 -20.42
N LEU A 465 -14.01 -1.95 -20.56
CA LEU A 465 -14.31 -3.18 -19.83
C LEU A 465 -13.84 -3.09 -18.38
N PHE A 466 -14.69 -3.55 -17.45
CA PHE A 466 -14.39 -3.58 -16.02
C PHE A 466 -14.99 -4.83 -15.34
N TYR A 467 -14.65 -5.03 -14.07
CA TYR A 467 -15.24 -6.07 -13.23
C TYR A 467 -16.04 -5.48 -12.07
N TYR A 468 -17.13 -6.14 -11.70
CA TYR A 468 -17.94 -5.82 -10.52
C TYR A 468 -18.45 -7.09 -9.82
N SER A 469 -18.85 -6.95 -8.57
CA SER A 469 -19.60 -8.01 -7.87
C SER A 469 -21.08 -7.86 -8.18
N ASP A 470 -21.69 -8.88 -8.78
CA ASP A 470 -23.13 -8.98 -8.95
C ASP A 470 -23.75 -9.60 -7.67
N PRO A 471 -24.44 -8.79 -6.84
CA PRO A 471 -25.08 -9.29 -5.62
C PRO A 471 -26.26 -10.23 -5.90
N ALA A 472 -26.79 -10.24 -7.12
CA ALA A 472 -27.92 -11.06 -7.54
C ALA A 472 -27.50 -12.33 -8.29
N ALA A 473 -26.19 -12.56 -8.47
CA ALA A 473 -25.69 -13.75 -9.16
C ALA A 473 -26.15 -15.03 -8.45
N GLU A 474 -26.58 -16.02 -9.26
CA GLU A 474 -27.02 -17.33 -8.77
C GLU A 474 -25.88 -18.03 -8.02
N VAL A 475 -26.16 -18.42 -6.77
CA VAL A 475 -25.20 -19.16 -5.95
C VAL A 475 -25.13 -20.60 -6.48
N PRO A 476 -23.93 -21.10 -6.84
CA PRO A 476 -23.79 -22.49 -7.24
C PRO A 476 -24.27 -23.42 -6.13
N ALA A 477 -24.89 -24.56 -6.47
CA ALA A 477 -25.45 -25.49 -5.50
C ALA A 477 -24.42 -26.02 -4.46
N TRP A 478 -23.13 -26.04 -4.77
CA TRP A 478 -22.09 -26.33 -3.76
C TRP A 478 -21.89 -25.18 -2.77
N GLY A 479 -22.05 -23.93 -3.20
CA GLY A 479 -21.84 -22.71 -2.41
C GLY A 479 -22.96 -22.45 -1.39
N GLU A 480 -24.10 -23.13 -1.51
CA GLU A 480 -25.18 -23.10 -0.51
C GLU A 480 -24.85 -23.91 0.75
N ALA A 481 -23.84 -24.79 0.69
CA ALA A 481 -23.49 -25.67 1.79
C ALA A 481 -22.36 -25.11 2.67
N PHE A 482 -22.16 -25.76 3.82
CA PHE A 482 -21.12 -25.44 4.81
C PHE A 482 -20.25 -26.66 5.07
N THR A 483 -18.98 -26.44 5.39
CA THR A 483 -18.10 -27.49 5.90
C THR A 483 -18.67 -28.08 7.18
N GLN A 484 -18.61 -29.41 7.35
CA GLN A 484 -19.21 -30.09 8.50
C GLN A 484 -18.14 -30.56 9.49
N ALA A 485 -18.50 -30.58 10.77
CA ALA A 485 -17.67 -31.17 11.82
C ALA A 485 -17.73 -32.71 11.74
N ALA A 486 -16.59 -33.38 11.85
CA ALA A 486 -16.57 -34.83 11.92
C ALA A 486 -17.26 -35.32 13.21
N THR A 487 -18.46 -35.89 13.11
CA THR A 487 -19.12 -36.58 14.24
C THR A 487 -18.73 -38.06 14.33
N THR A 488 -18.00 -38.59 13.34
CA THR A 488 -17.51 -39.97 13.31
C THR A 488 -16.05 -39.99 12.84
N ARG A 489 -15.26 -40.92 13.40
CA ARG A 489 -13.79 -41.09 13.26
C ARG A 489 -13.32 -41.37 11.81
N GLY A 490 -13.54 -40.44 10.88
CA GLY A 490 -12.95 -40.43 9.55
C GLY A 490 -12.12 -39.17 9.37
N TYR A 491 -10.83 -39.34 9.05
CA TYR A 491 -9.84 -38.27 8.83
C TYR A 491 -10.17 -37.35 7.63
N ASP A 492 -11.15 -37.73 6.79
CA ASP A 492 -11.32 -37.24 5.41
C ASP A 492 -12.45 -36.22 5.16
N TYR A 493 -13.12 -35.61 6.15
CA TYR A 493 -14.37 -34.87 5.85
C TYR A 493 -14.27 -33.34 5.68
N TYR A 494 -13.47 -32.62 6.49
CA TYR A 494 -13.19 -31.19 6.25
C TYR A 494 -11.84 -30.99 5.51
N THR A 495 -10.93 -31.96 5.59
CA THR A 495 -9.69 -32.01 4.79
C THR A 495 -9.99 -32.02 3.28
N LYS A 496 -11.19 -32.47 2.86
CA LYS A 496 -11.73 -32.30 1.50
C LYS A 496 -11.83 -30.85 1.03
N TRP A 497 -11.93 -29.91 1.96
CA TRP A 497 -12.14 -28.48 1.71
C TRP A 497 -11.01 -27.64 2.30
N ALA A 498 -9.83 -28.23 2.55
CA ALA A 498 -8.68 -27.51 3.09
C ALA A 498 -8.41 -26.21 2.29
N PRO A 499 -8.16 -25.08 2.96
CA PRO A 499 -7.84 -24.92 4.38
C PRO A 499 -9.07 -24.61 5.25
N LEU A 500 -10.29 -24.79 4.75
CA LEU A 500 -11.48 -24.37 5.48
C LEU A 500 -11.75 -25.23 6.72
N PRO A 501 -11.86 -24.61 7.91
CA PRO A 501 -12.29 -25.31 9.12
C PRO A 501 -13.79 -25.66 9.06
N PRO A 502 -14.31 -26.53 9.94
CA PRO A 502 -15.74 -26.85 10.03
C PRO A 502 -16.64 -25.63 10.29
N GLY A 503 -17.88 -25.67 9.80
CA GLY A 503 -18.90 -24.63 10.00
C GLY A 503 -18.76 -23.40 9.08
N VAL A 504 -17.86 -23.45 8.09
CA VAL A 504 -17.58 -22.35 7.15
C VAL A 504 -18.34 -22.55 5.85
N SER A 505 -18.87 -21.46 5.27
CA SER A 505 -19.54 -21.50 3.98
C SER A 505 -18.60 -21.98 2.87
N LEU A 506 -19.11 -22.86 2.01
CA LEU A 506 -18.36 -23.33 0.85
C LEU A 506 -18.17 -22.26 -0.22
N GLN A 507 -18.77 -21.07 -0.13
CA GLN A 507 -18.38 -19.93 -0.97
C GLN A 507 -16.90 -19.52 -0.79
N ASN A 508 -16.29 -19.90 0.35
CA ASN A 508 -14.85 -19.73 0.60
C ASN A 508 -14.00 -20.90 0.06
N ALA A 509 -14.60 -21.95 -0.50
CA ALA A 509 -13.89 -23.15 -0.89
C ALA A 509 -13.21 -22.98 -2.24
N ASN A 510 -12.06 -23.63 -2.41
CA ASN A 510 -11.35 -23.71 -3.68
C ASN A 510 -11.05 -22.33 -4.31
N ARG A 511 -10.73 -21.34 -3.48
CA ARG A 511 -10.26 -20.01 -3.91
C ARG A 511 -8.76 -20.05 -4.18
N GLU A 512 -8.23 -19.05 -4.88
CA GLU A 512 -6.79 -18.95 -5.08
C GLU A 512 -6.02 -18.80 -3.74
N PRO A 513 -4.76 -19.26 -3.65
CA PRO A 513 -3.93 -19.17 -2.44
C PRO A 513 -3.85 -17.79 -1.78
N ARG A 514 -3.78 -16.70 -2.56
CA ARG A 514 -3.71 -15.33 -2.01
C ARG A 514 -4.95 -14.94 -1.23
N PHE A 515 -6.12 -15.52 -1.55
CA PHE A 515 -7.36 -15.31 -0.78
C PHE A 515 -7.18 -15.76 0.67
N TYR A 516 -6.64 -16.95 0.89
CA TYR A 516 -6.46 -17.52 2.24
C TYR A 516 -5.37 -16.81 3.06
N ALA A 517 -4.35 -16.24 2.39
CA ALA A 517 -3.34 -15.41 3.04
C ALA A 517 -3.87 -14.01 3.42
N SER A 518 -4.88 -13.51 2.70
CA SER A 518 -5.26 -12.10 2.74
C SER A 518 -6.59 -11.82 3.44
N VAL A 519 -7.55 -12.73 3.35
CA VAL A 519 -8.95 -12.53 3.75
C VAL A 519 -9.23 -13.25 5.06
N ALA A 520 -9.82 -12.54 6.03
CA ALA A 520 -10.41 -13.14 7.21
C ALA A 520 -11.92 -13.33 6.97
N TYR A 521 -12.28 -14.49 6.42
CA TYR A 521 -13.68 -14.90 6.20
C TYR A 521 -14.35 -15.36 7.50
N ASN A 522 -15.69 -15.37 7.52
CA ASN A 522 -16.46 -15.82 8.69
C ASN A 522 -16.16 -17.29 9.03
N GLY A 523 -15.67 -17.54 10.23
CA GLY A 523 -15.20 -18.85 10.69
C GLY A 523 -13.69 -19.08 10.49
N SER A 524 -12.89 -18.05 10.18
CA SER A 524 -11.42 -18.14 10.11
C SER A 524 -10.81 -18.53 11.46
N VAL A 525 -9.75 -19.35 11.44
CA VAL A 525 -8.92 -19.66 12.61
C VAL A 525 -7.82 -18.61 12.76
N TRP A 526 -7.59 -18.11 13.97
CA TRP A 526 -6.50 -17.18 14.30
C TRP A 526 -5.56 -17.84 15.31
N GLU A 527 -4.27 -17.95 14.97
CA GLU A 527 -3.27 -18.71 15.72
C GLU A 527 -2.94 -18.08 17.07
N ASN A 528 -2.76 -16.76 17.12
CA ASN A 528 -2.57 -15.94 18.33
C ASN A 528 -1.52 -16.52 19.29
N GLU A 529 -0.32 -16.81 18.75
CA GLU A 529 0.77 -17.54 19.38
C GLU A 529 1.69 -16.68 20.27
N GLY A 530 1.36 -15.41 20.50
CA GLY A 530 2.19 -14.51 21.30
C GLY A 530 2.56 -15.07 22.67
N THR A 531 3.77 -14.78 23.16
CA THR A 531 4.35 -15.41 24.37
C THR A 531 3.46 -15.31 25.61
N ASN A 532 2.76 -14.20 25.80
CA ASN A 532 1.90 -13.95 26.97
C ASN A 532 0.40 -14.09 26.68
N VAL A 533 0.04 -14.70 25.55
CA VAL A 533 -1.36 -15.01 25.23
C VAL A 533 -1.86 -16.12 26.15
N ASN A 534 -3.04 -15.92 26.73
CA ASN A 534 -3.73 -16.94 27.50
C ASN A 534 -3.95 -18.18 26.62
N ASP A 535 -3.56 -19.35 27.14
CA ASP A 535 -3.75 -20.64 26.49
C ASP A 535 -5.19 -20.82 25.94
N LYS A 536 -6.25 -20.32 26.57
CA LYS A 536 -7.61 -20.47 26.00
C LYS A 536 -7.90 -19.61 24.75
N LYS A 537 -6.93 -18.85 24.24
CA LYS A 537 -7.07 -17.91 23.11
C LYS A 537 -6.13 -18.21 21.94
N ARG A 538 -5.31 -19.27 21.98
CA ARG A 538 -4.52 -19.67 20.81
C ARG A 538 -5.33 -20.59 19.91
N TYR A 539 -5.09 -20.52 18.61
CA TYR A 539 -5.79 -21.27 17.57
C TYR A 539 -7.31 -21.21 17.76
N THR A 540 -7.87 -20.00 17.72
CA THR A 540 -9.30 -19.81 17.94
C THR A 540 -10.02 -19.64 16.60
N GLN A 541 -11.05 -20.45 16.36
CA GLN A 541 -11.97 -20.22 15.26
C GLN A 541 -12.96 -19.12 15.63
N VAL A 542 -13.07 -18.09 14.78
CA VAL A 542 -13.89 -16.90 15.06
C VAL A 542 -15.03 -16.79 14.06
N PHE A 543 -16.26 -16.73 14.59
CA PHE A 543 -17.48 -16.51 13.82
C PHE A 543 -18.03 -15.09 14.04
N ILE A 544 -18.57 -14.51 12.97
CA ILE A 544 -18.93 -13.10 12.84
C ILE A 544 -20.45 -13.00 12.63
N TYR A 545 -21.23 -13.25 13.69
CA TYR A 545 -22.70 -13.18 13.67
C TYR A 545 -23.23 -12.19 14.72
N ARG A 546 -24.44 -11.66 14.51
CA ARG A 546 -25.01 -10.60 15.38
C ARG A 546 -25.26 -11.03 16.84
N ASN A 547 -25.52 -12.31 17.09
CA ASN A 547 -25.91 -12.85 18.41
C ASN A 547 -24.76 -12.98 19.42
N GLY A 548 -23.58 -12.40 19.14
CA GLY A 548 -22.47 -12.31 20.06
C GLY A 548 -21.12 -12.58 19.40
N GLY A 549 -20.06 -12.64 20.21
CA GLY A 549 -18.70 -12.84 19.70
C GLY A 549 -18.15 -11.59 19.01
N ASP A 550 -17.71 -11.74 17.76
CA ASP A 550 -17.02 -10.71 16.97
C ASP A 550 -17.89 -10.12 15.83
N GLY A 551 -19.19 -10.39 15.85
CA GLY A 551 -20.14 -9.82 14.89
C GLY A 551 -20.67 -8.44 15.27
N LYS A 552 -21.69 -7.98 14.54
CA LYS A 552 -22.32 -6.66 14.71
C LYS A 552 -22.91 -6.50 16.10
N ASP A 553 -22.46 -5.48 16.82
CA ASP A 553 -22.95 -5.10 18.14
C ASP A 553 -23.12 -3.57 18.28
N ALA A 554 -23.55 -3.13 19.47
CA ALA A 554 -23.73 -1.71 19.77
C ALA A 554 -22.43 -0.95 20.02
N SER A 555 -21.27 -1.63 20.09
CA SER A 555 -19.97 -0.99 20.31
C SER A 555 -19.46 -0.26 19.07
N GLY A 556 -19.89 -0.70 17.88
CA GLY A 556 -19.40 -0.20 16.60
C GLY A 556 -18.09 -0.82 16.12
N PHE A 557 -17.44 -1.67 16.93
CA PHE A 557 -16.17 -2.33 16.61
C PHE A 557 -16.39 -3.71 15.95
N TYR A 558 -16.83 -3.66 14.69
CA TYR A 558 -17.03 -4.84 13.85
C TYR A 558 -16.78 -4.51 12.38
N TYR A 559 -16.55 -5.53 11.54
CA TYR A 559 -16.49 -5.36 10.09
C TYR A 559 -17.89 -5.03 9.53
N TRP A 560 -18.10 -3.81 9.00
CA TRP A 560 -19.39 -3.40 8.43
C TRP A 560 -19.88 -4.34 7.31
N THR A 561 -18.97 -4.92 6.54
CA THR A 561 -19.24 -5.86 5.44
C THR A 561 -19.23 -7.32 5.87
N GLY A 562 -18.84 -7.63 7.12
CA GLY A 562 -18.64 -9.01 7.58
C GLY A 562 -17.37 -9.69 7.06
N ILE A 563 -16.47 -8.94 6.41
CA ILE A 563 -15.24 -9.45 5.80
C ILE A 563 -14.05 -8.73 6.42
N GLY A 564 -13.18 -9.50 7.08
CA GLY A 564 -11.95 -8.98 7.70
C GLY A 564 -10.71 -9.16 6.81
N ILE A 565 -9.58 -8.66 7.32
CA ILE A 565 -8.27 -8.74 6.66
C ILE A 565 -7.33 -9.61 7.49
N ARG A 566 -6.55 -10.45 6.82
CA ARG A 566 -5.49 -11.28 7.40
C ARG A 566 -4.10 -10.91 6.89
N LYS A 567 -3.97 -10.23 5.75
CA LYS A 567 -2.68 -9.73 5.27
C LYS A 567 -2.04 -8.84 6.35
N TYR A 568 -0.72 -8.98 6.56
CA TYR A 568 0.07 -8.38 7.65
C TYR A 568 -0.13 -8.98 9.05
N TYR A 569 -0.91 -10.05 9.22
CA TYR A 569 -1.01 -10.78 10.48
C TYR A 569 0.04 -11.88 10.57
N HIS A 570 0.91 -11.82 11.59
CA HIS A 570 1.79 -12.93 11.96
C HIS A 570 1.11 -13.83 13.00
N PRO A 571 1.32 -15.16 12.98
CA PRO A 571 0.80 -16.05 14.04
C PRO A 571 1.18 -15.61 15.46
N GLU A 572 2.38 -15.04 15.67
CA GLU A 572 2.83 -14.52 16.96
C GLU A 572 2.27 -13.13 17.32
N ASP A 573 1.58 -12.44 16.40
CA ASP A 573 0.94 -11.16 16.69
C ASP A 573 -0.21 -11.35 17.69
N TRP A 574 -0.23 -10.49 18.70
CA TRP A 574 -1.28 -10.46 19.71
C TRP A 574 -1.46 -9.05 20.28
N SER A 575 -2.47 -8.88 21.14
CA SER A 575 -2.85 -7.56 21.66
C SER A 575 -1.71 -6.80 22.36
N GLY A 576 -0.73 -7.51 22.95
CA GLY A 576 0.39 -6.90 23.66
C GLY A 576 1.64 -6.65 22.82
N ALA A 577 1.91 -7.43 21.76
CA ALA A 577 3.11 -7.28 20.92
C ALA A 577 2.87 -7.76 19.49
N ARG A 578 3.56 -7.12 18.54
CA ARG A 578 3.50 -7.43 17.11
C ARG A 578 4.91 -7.64 16.56
N VAL A 579 5.05 -8.55 15.60
CA VAL A 579 6.28 -8.78 14.85
C VAL A 579 6.56 -7.57 13.95
N ARG A 580 7.83 -7.18 13.89
CA ARG A 580 8.35 -6.05 13.11
C ARG A 580 8.27 -6.36 11.61
N LYS A 581 7.72 -5.44 10.82
CA LYS A 581 7.50 -5.62 9.37
C LYS A 581 8.16 -4.48 8.59
N PRO A 582 8.94 -4.77 7.53
CA PRO A 582 9.46 -3.73 6.65
C PRO A 582 8.32 -3.20 5.77
N GLU A 583 8.29 -1.89 5.57
CA GLU A 583 7.29 -1.28 4.69
C GLU A 583 7.66 -1.52 3.20
N PRO A 584 6.78 -2.15 2.39
CA PRO A 584 7.12 -2.54 1.02
C PRO A 584 6.86 -1.39 0.04
N ALA A 585 7.72 -0.36 0.04
CA ALA A 585 7.54 0.80 -0.84
C ALA A 585 7.60 0.44 -2.33
N ILE A 586 8.53 -0.44 -2.69
CA ILE A 586 8.66 -1.04 -4.02
C ILE A 586 9.15 -2.48 -3.86
N ARG A 587 8.48 -3.41 -4.53
CA ARG A 587 8.89 -4.82 -4.60
C ARG A 587 8.93 -5.31 -6.05
N TYR A 588 9.50 -6.48 -6.30
CA TYR A 588 9.75 -6.95 -7.66
C TYR A 588 8.46 -7.17 -8.47
N ALA A 589 7.35 -7.53 -7.81
CA ALA A 589 6.05 -7.58 -8.48
C ALA A 589 5.61 -6.22 -9.07
N ASP A 590 5.99 -5.08 -8.47
CA ASP A 590 5.70 -3.74 -9.06
C ASP A 590 6.31 -3.65 -10.44
N VAL A 591 7.56 -4.10 -10.59
CA VAL A 591 8.33 -4.03 -11.83
C VAL A 591 7.72 -4.96 -12.88
N LEU A 592 7.43 -6.20 -12.50
CA LEU A 592 6.85 -7.19 -13.40
C LEU A 592 5.48 -6.77 -13.95
N LEU A 593 4.60 -6.29 -13.07
CA LEU A 593 3.27 -5.82 -13.48
C LEU A 593 3.32 -4.47 -14.21
N THR A 594 4.28 -3.59 -13.88
CA THR A 594 4.55 -2.36 -14.67
C THR A 594 4.98 -2.72 -16.10
N TYR A 595 5.86 -3.72 -16.26
CA TYR A 595 6.31 -4.17 -17.57
C TYR A 595 5.13 -4.71 -18.40
N ALA A 596 4.33 -5.60 -17.83
CA ALA A 596 3.17 -6.17 -18.52
C ALA A 596 2.11 -5.11 -18.87
N GLU A 597 1.78 -4.22 -17.95
CA GLU A 597 0.82 -3.14 -18.18
C GLU A 597 1.29 -2.22 -19.30
N ALA A 598 2.54 -1.76 -19.23
CA ALA A 598 3.06 -0.82 -20.20
C ALA A 598 3.20 -1.41 -21.60
N LEU A 599 3.60 -2.68 -21.72
CA LEU A 599 3.65 -3.37 -23.00
C LEU A 599 2.26 -3.58 -23.61
N ASN A 600 1.25 -3.87 -22.79
CA ASN A 600 -0.10 -4.09 -23.30
C ASN A 600 -0.65 -2.87 -24.04
N GLU A 601 -0.22 -1.66 -23.66
CA GLU A 601 -0.69 -0.42 -24.26
C GLU A 601 0.00 -0.03 -25.57
N LEU A 602 1.03 -0.77 -26.00
CA LEU A 602 1.75 -0.48 -27.25
C LEU A 602 1.06 -1.08 -28.48
N SER A 603 0.99 -0.29 -29.55
CA SER A 603 0.64 -0.76 -30.90
C SER A 603 1.86 -1.00 -31.80
N SER A 604 3.01 -0.44 -31.44
CA SER A 604 4.25 -0.47 -32.23
C SER A 604 5.46 -0.88 -31.40
N THR A 605 6.57 -1.19 -32.09
CA THR A 605 7.88 -1.43 -31.46
C THR A 605 8.62 -0.12 -31.26
N TYR A 606 9.20 0.07 -30.08
CA TYR A 606 9.98 1.26 -29.72
C TYR A 606 11.40 0.89 -29.31
N ASN A 607 12.35 1.78 -29.60
CA ASN A 607 13.73 1.71 -29.13
C ASN A 607 14.00 2.90 -28.21
N ILE A 608 14.07 2.65 -26.92
CA ILE A 608 14.25 3.70 -25.90
C ILE A 608 15.73 3.72 -25.48
N PRO A 609 16.40 4.87 -25.41
CA PRO A 609 17.76 4.95 -24.86
C PRO A 609 17.81 4.40 -23.43
N ALA A 610 18.84 3.62 -23.13
CA ALA A 610 19.07 3.12 -21.77
C ALA A 610 19.33 4.28 -20.78
N TYR A 611 19.08 4.04 -19.49
CA TYR A 611 19.20 5.03 -18.41
C TYR A 611 20.60 5.65 -18.29
N ASP A 612 21.64 4.90 -18.64
CA ASP A 612 23.04 5.32 -18.64
C ASP A 612 23.47 5.97 -19.96
N GLY A 613 22.59 5.99 -20.97
CA GLY A 613 22.88 6.49 -22.31
C GLY A 613 23.68 5.50 -23.18
N ILE A 614 23.91 4.27 -22.71
CA ILE A 614 24.71 3.26 -23.40
C ILE A 614 23.79 2.19 -23.96
N GLY A 615 23.50 2.30 -25.26
CA GLY A 615 22.63 1.36 -25.97
C GLY A 615 21.15 1.73 -25.91
N VAL A 616 20.31 0.77 -26.28
CA VAL A 616 18.87 0.95 -26.41
C VAL A 616 18.13 -0.27 -25.86
N VAL A 617 16.96 -0.03 -25.28
CA VAL A 617 16.01 -1.04 -24.82
C VAL A 617 14.88 -1.10 -25.83
N THR A 618 14.75 -2.24 -26.52
CA THR A 618 13.66 -2.49 -27.45
C THR A 618 12.46 -3.08 -26.71
N VAL A 619 11.29 -2.48 -26.90
CA VAL A 619 10.03 -2.93 -26.31
C VAL A 619 8.93 -3.04 -27.36
N SER A 620 8.10 -4.08 -27.27
CA SER A 620 7.01 -4.32 -28.20
C SER A 620 5.93 -5.19 -27.56
N ARG A 621 4.67 -4.95 -27.93
CA ARG A 621 3.54 -5.76 -27.46
C ARG A 621 3.56 -7.14 -28.11
N THR A 622 4.07 -8.14 -27.41
CA THR A 622 3.96 -9.55 -27.79
C THR A 622 3.52 -10.38 -26.59
N GLN A 623 2.88 -11.52 -26.84
CA GLN A 623 2.47 -12.42 -25.77
C GLN A 623 3.67 -12.82 -24.89
N SER A 624 4.78 -13.25 -25.50
CA SER A 624 5.98 -13.67 -24.77
C SER A 624 6.50 -12.57 -23.84
N GLU A 625 6.52 -11.32 -24.29
CA GLU A 625 6.99 -10.20 -23.47
C GLU A 625 6.01 -9.84 -22.34
N ILE A 626 4.70 -9.80 -22.59
CA ILE A 626 3.70 -9.55 -21.54
C ILE A 626 3.74 -10.68 -20.49
N SER A 627 3.84 -11.95 -20.93
CA SER A 627 3.92 -13.11 -20.04
C SER A 627 5.16 -13.08 -19.13
N LYS A 628 6.28 -12.45 -19.52
CA LYS A 628 7.42 -12.26 -18.61
C LYS A 628 7.06 -11.44 -17.37
N GLY A 629 6.12 -10.50 -17.48
CA GLY A 629 5.62 -9.73 -16.35
C GLY A 629 4.47 -10.41 -15.59
N LEU A 630 3.58 -11.14 -16.28
CA LEU A 630 2.38 -11.72 -15.64
C LEU A 630 2.60 -13.12 -15.07
N ARG A 631 3.23 -14.00 -15.84
CA ARG A 631 3.30 -15.43 -15.51
C ARG A 631 3.98 -15.69 -14.17
N PRO A 632 5.14 -15.10 -13.84
CA PRO A 632 5.79 -15.38 -12.56
C PRO A 632 4.92 -15.00 -11.36
N VAL A 633 4.22 -13.85 -11.44
CA VAL A 633 3.33 -13.37 -10.37
C VAL A 633 2.16 -14.33 -10.17
N ARG A 634 1.51 -14.73 -11.27
CA ARG A 634 0.36 -15.64 -11.24
C ARG A 634 0.76 -17.05 -10.78
N VAL A 635 1.86 -17.60 -11.31
CA VAL A 635 2.33 -18.94 -10.92
C VAL A 635 2.79 -18.98 -9.47
N ARG A 636 3.48 -17.93 -8.98
CA ARG A 636 3.80 -17.80 -7.55
C ARG A 636 2.53 -17.85 -6.69
N ALA A 637 1.45 -17.23 -7.16
CA ALA A 637 0.16 -17.24 -6.51
C ALA A 637 -0.65 -18.54 -6.69
N GLY A 638 -0.10 -19.56 -7.36
CA GLY A 638 -0.82 -20.81 -7.63
C GLY A 638 -1.87 -20.67 -8.72
N LEU A 639 -1.64 -19.79 -9.69
CA LEU A 639 -2.49 -19.59 -10.87
C LEU A 639 -1.71 -19.86 -12.15
N THR A 640 -2.41 -20.17 -13.23
CA THR A 640 -1.80 -20.22 -14.57
C THR A 640 -1.58 -18.83 -15.12
N ASP A 641 -0.72 -18.76 -16.14
CA ASP A 641 -0.78 -17.64 -17.06
C ASP A 641 -2.15 -17.57 -17.75
N PHE A 642 -2.46 -16.42 -18.32
CA PHE A 642 -3.67 -16.28 -19.13
C PHE A 642 -3.58 -17.13 -20.40
N THR A 643 -4.74 -17.45 -20.98
CA THR A 643 -4.83 -18.13 -22.28
C THR A 643 -4.46 -17.20 -23.43
N ASP A 644 -3.96 -17.79 -24.54
CA ASP A 644 -3.52 -17.08 -25.75
C ASP A 644 -4.59 -16.10 -26.28
N ASP A 645 -5.87 -16.50 -26.23
CA ASP A 645 -7.00 -15.69 -26.70
C ASP A 645 -7.08 -14.32 -26.01
N HIS A 646 -6.67 -14.21 -24.74
CA HIS A 646 -6.70 -12.93 -24.02
C HIS A 646 -5.58 -11.98 -24.48
N PHE A 647 -4.42 -12.49 -24.89
CA PHE A 647 -3.29 -11.64 -25.32
C PHE A 647 -3.56 -10.96 -26.67
N GLY A 648 -4.45 -11.54 -27.49
CA GLY A 648 -4.86 -10.99 -28.77
C GLY A 648 -5.64 -9.67 -28.67
N ASP A 649 -6.33 -9.43 -27.55
CA ASP A 649 -7.16 -8.25 -27.33
C ASP A 649 -6.56 -7.33 -26.25
N LYS A 650 -6.27 -6.09 -26.63
CA LYS A 650 -5.67 -5.09 -25.73
C LYS A 650 -6.57 -4.73 -24.56
N ASP A 651 -7.86 -4.54 -24.80
CA ASP A 651 -8.78 -4.04 -23.79
C ASP A 651 -9.14 -5.16 -22.81
N GLU A 652 -9.27 -6.39 -23.33
CA GLU A 652 -9.48 -7.58 -22.51
C GLU A 652 -8.29 -7.88 -21.59
N MET A 653 -7.08 -7.77 -22.14
CA MET A 653 -5.85 -7.93 -21.37
C MET A 653 -5.67 -6.79 -20.36
N ARG A 654 -6.02 -5.55 -20.71
CA ARG A 654 -5.96 -4.40 -19.78
C ARG A 654 -6.82 -4.67 -18.55
N LYS A 655 -8.07 -5.10 -18.72
CA LYS A 655 -8.99 -5.41 -17.61
C LYS A 655 -8.40 -6.48 -16.67
N ARG A 656 -7.81 -7.55 -17.22
CA ARG A 656 -7.15 -8.61 -16.46
C ARG A 656 -5.91 -8.14 -15.72
N ILE A 657 -5.07 -7.34 -16.36
CA ILE A 657 -3.89 -6.73 -15.73
C ILE A 657 -4.34 -5.86 -14.54
N LYS A 658 -5.35 -5.00 -14.72
CA LYS A 658 -5.90 -4.17 -13.64
C LYS A 658 -6.40 -5.01 -12.45
N ARG A 659 -7.03 -6.16 -12.71
CA ARG A 659 -7.45 -7.11 -11.67
C ARG A 659 -6.26 -7.76 -10.97
N GLU A 660 -5.22 -8.13 -11.72
CA GLU A 660 -3.99 -8.69 -11.13
C GLU A 660 -3.30 -7.68 -10.21
N TRP A 661 -3.24 -6.40 -10.59
CA TRP A 661 -2.80 -5.31 -9.72
C TRP A 661 -3.64 -5.22 -8.44
N GLN A 662 -4.97 -5.26 -8.56
CA GLN A 662 -5.90 -5.20 -7.42
C GLN A 662 -5.66 -6.35 -6.42
N ILE A 663 -5.46 -7.57 -6.91
CA ILE A 663 -5.26 -8.76 -6.07
C ILE A 663 -3.86 -8.77 -5.45
N GLU A 664 -2.84 -8.57 -6.28
CA GLU A 664 -1.44 -8.69 -5.87
C GLU A 664 -1.06 -7.62 -4.85
N PHE A 665 -1.56 -6.39 -5.00
CA PHE A 665 -1.23 -5.24 -4.15
C PHE A 665 -2.33 -4.82 -3.16
N MET A 666 -3.29 -5.70 -2.87
CA MET A 666 -4.31 -5.40 -1.85
C MET A 666 -3.64 -4.99 -0.53
N GLY A 667 -4.05 -3.85 0.04
CA GLY A 667 -3.49 -3.32 1.29
C GLY A 667 -2.12 -2.66 1.21
N GLU A 668 -1.58 -2.45 0.01
CA GLU A 668 -0.28 -1.78 -0.24
C GLU A 668 -0.44 -0.32 -0.73
N SER A 669 -1.63 0.28 -0.59
CA SER A 669 -1.98 1.63 -1.07
C SER A 669 -1.92 1.86 -2.59
N HIS A 670 -1.81 0.79 -3.38
CA HIS A 670 -1.82 0.86 -4.84
C HIS A 670 -3.18 1.24 -5.40
N ARG A 671 -4.25 0.60 -4.90
CA ARG A 671 -5.61 0.73 -5.45
C ARG A 671 -6.09 2.18 -5.56
N TYR A 672 -5.83 2.99 -4.53
CA TYR A 672 -6.16 4.42 -4.52
C TYR A 672 -5.57 5.18 -5.71
N TYR A 673 -4.28 4.97 -5.98
CA TYR A 673 -3.58 5.66 -7.06
C TYR A 673 -3.85 5.03 -8.43
N ASP A 674 -4.00 3.71 -8.48
CA ASP A 674 -4.29 2.96 -9.71
C ASP A 674 -5.63 3.41 -10.31
N LEU A 675 -6.68 3.48 -9.48
CA LEU A 675 -7.99 3.98 -9.93
C LEU A 675 -7.91 5.41 -10.49
N ARG A 676 -7.09 6.27 -9.86
CA ARG A 676 -6.93 7.67 -10.28
C ARG A 676 -6.15 7.78 -11.58
N ARG A 677 -5.01 7.10 -11.70
CA ARG A 677 -4.17 7.16 -12.91
C ARG A 677 -4.86 6.52 -14.11
N TRP A 678 -5.66 5.47 -13.89
CA TRP A 678 -6.47 4.83 -14.94
C TRP A 678 -7.74 5.60 -15.31
N LYS A 679 -8.12 6.63 -14.54
CA LYS A 679 -9.42 7.32 -14.62
C LYS A 679 -10.64 6.46 -14.26
N ASP A 680 -10.44 5.30 -13.63
CA ASP A 680 -11.53 4.43 -13.20
C ASP A 680 -12.20 4.90 -11.89
N ALA A 681 -11.56 5.80 -11.13
CA ALA A 681 -12.02 6.19 -9.80
C ALA A 681 -13.46 6.70 -9.77
N GLU A 682 -13.89 7.49 -10.76
CA GLU A 682 -15.26 8.02 -10.81
C GLU A 682 -16.30 6.91 -10.86
N ARG A 683 -16.08 5.91 -11.69
CA ARG A 683 -16.94 4.72 -11.78
C ARG A 683 -16.85 3.90 -10.51
N GLU A 684 -15.64 3.46 -10.16
CA GLU A 684 -15.42 2.45 -9.12
C GLU A 684 -15.73 2.95 -7.71
N GLU A 685 -15.40 4.20 -7.41
CA GLU A 685 -15.65 4.79 -6.09
C GLU A 685 -17.09 5.30 -5.93
N SER A 686 -17.88 5.40 -7.00
CA SER A 686 -19.31 5.76 -6.96
C SER A 686 -20.25 4.55 -6.93
N MET A 687 -19.74 3.34 -7.16
CA MET A 687 -20.57 2.13 -7.08
C MET A 687 -20.99 1.82 -5.63
N PRO A 688 -22.22 1.31 -5.41
CA PRO A 688 -22.65 0.84 -4.11
C PRO A 688 -21.69 -0.21 -3.54
N VAL A 689 -21.34 -0.07 -2.27
CA VAL A 689 -20.47 -1.03 -1.57
C VAL A 689 -21.33 -2.13 -0.97
N TRP A 690 -21.00 -3.37 -1.31
CA TRP A 690 -21.69 -4.56 -0.81
C TRP A 690 -20.87 -5.29 0.26
N GLY A 691 -21.57 -6.05 1.09
CA GLY A 691 -21.03 -6.94 2.11
C GLY A 691 -22.01 -8.07 2.40
N PHE A 692 -21.74 -8.87 3.44
CA PHE A 692 -22.66 -9.89 3.94
C PHE A 692 -23.70 -9.29 4.90
N ASN A 693 -24.80 -10.00 5.13
CA ASN A 693 -25.88 -9.54 5.99
C ASN A 693 -25.54 -9.68 7.48
N MET A 694 -24.89 -8.65 8.01
CA MET A 694 -24.42 -8.57 9.39
C MET A 694 -25.54 -8.46 10.44
N ASP A 695 -26.81 -8.39 10.03
CA ASP A 695 -27.95 -8.39 10.96
C ASP A 695 -28.43 -9.79 11.34
N MET A 696 -27.88 -10.84 10.72
CA MET A 696 -28.28 -12.23 10.91
C MET A 696 -27.53 -12.91 12.08
N THR A 697 -28.24 -13.78 12.79
CA THR A 697 -27.67 -14.64 13.84
C THR A 697 -27.11 -15.93 13.27
N GLY A 698 -26.21 -16.59 14.00
CA GLY A 698 -25.64 -17.87 13.58
C GLY A 698 -24.82 -18.54 14.67
N PRO A 699 -24.16 -19.65 14.34
CA PRO A 699 -23.42 -20.42 15.33
C PRO A 699 -22.13 -19.69 15.72
N LEU A 700 -21.93 -19.43 17.01
CA LEU A 700 -20.69 -18.85 17.54
C LEU A 700 -19.56 -19.89 17.75
N SER A 701 -19.82 -21.15 17.40
CA SER A 701 -18.88 -22.26 17.41
C SER A 701 -19.33 -23.30 16.37
N TYR A 702 -18.38 -24.00 15.75
CA TYR A 702 -18.66 -24.98 14.69
C TYR A 702 -19.56 -26.15 15.10
N ASN A 703 -19.70 -26.41 16.40
CA ASN A 703 -20.50 -27.49 16.97
C ASN A 703 -21.82 -27.01 17.60
N ALA A 704 -22.15 -25.72 17.48
CA ALA A 704 -23.41 -25.19 17.97
C ALA A 704 -24.57 -25.63 17.07
N ALA A 705 -25.71 -25.96 17.67
CA ALA A 705 -26.94 -26.27 16.95
C ALA A 705 -27.68 -25.00 16.45
N ASP A 706 -27.29 -23.82 16.94
CA ASP A 706 -27.90 -22.53 16.58
C ASP A 706 -27.47 -22.09 15.17
N ASN A 707 -28.21 -22.57 14.16
CA ASN A 707 -27.98 -22.26 12.75
C ASN A 707 -29.07 -21.34 12.17
N LEU A 708 -29.82 -20.64 13.01
CA LEU A 708 -31.13 -20.07 12.68
C LEU A 708 -31.16 -19.19 11.41
N GLN A 709 -30.11 -18.39 11.16
CA GLN A 709 -30.07 -17.44 10.03
C GLN A 709 -28.73 -17.42 9.30
N ARG A 710 -27.87 -18.43 9.48
CA ARG A 710 -26.51 -18.42 8.88
C ARG A 710 -26.54 -18.40 7.34
N ASP A 711 -27.55 -19.00 6.72
CA ASP A 711 -27.70 -19.01 5.26
C ASP A 711 -28.07 -17.62 4.75
N LEU A 712 -28.93 -16.90 5.50
CA LEU A 712 -29.30 -15.51 5.21
C LEU A 712 -28.12 -14.54 5.39
N TRP A 713 -27.17 -14.86 6.28
CA TRP A 713 -25.96 -14.05 6.47
C TRP A 713 -25.13 -13.98 5.17
N GLN A 714 -25.07 -15.07 4.40
CA GLN A 714 -24.28 -15.17 3.16
C GLN A 714 -24.88 -14.38 1.98
N ILE A 715 -26.08 -13.81 2.14
CA ILE A 715 -26.75 -13.03 1.10
C ILE A 715 -26.10 -11.64 1.04
N PRO A 716 -25.57 -11.22 -0.13
CA PRO A 716 -25.06 -9.87 -0.31
C PRO A 716 -26.08 -8.81 0.08
N THR A 717 -25.63 -7.82 0.85
CA THR A 717 -26.43 -6.67 1.29
C THR A 717 -25.62 -5.39 1.06
N GLU A 718 -26.29 -4.32 0.61
CA GLU A 718 -25.66 -3.02 0.44
C GLU A 718 -25.30 -2.43 1.81
N ILE A 719 -24.06 -1.94 1.93
CA ILE A 719 -23.51 -1.39 3.17
C ILE A 719 -23.35 0.12 3.02
N SER A 720 -24.43 0.84 3.24
CA SER A 720 -24.47 2.31 3.14
C SER A 720 -23.58 3.04 4.16
N LEU A 721 -22.98 2.32 5.12
CA LEU A 721 -22.02 2.87 6.07
C LEU A 721 -20.68 3.24 5.40
N VAL A 722 -20.34 2.57 4.28
CA VAL A 722 -19.20 2.90 3.42
C VAL A 722 -19.73 3.81 2.29
N PRO A 723 -19.31 5.08 2.21
CA PRO A 723 -19.83 5.99 1.20
C PRO A 723 -19.45 5.56 -0.23
N ALA A 724 -20.45 5.47 -1.09
CA ALA A 724 -20.32 5.31 -2.54
C ALA A 724 -20.42 6.68 -3.20
N ILE A 725 -19.30 7.39 -3.27
CA ILE A 725 -19.23 8.74 -3.81
C ILE A 725 -17.84 9.00 -4.41
N PHE A 726 -17.85 9.67 -5.55
CA PHE A 726 -16.70 10.31 -6.12
C PHE A 726 -17.09 11.71 -6.61
N SER A 727 -16.19 12.67 -6.41
CA SER A 727 -16.28 14.00 -6.99
C SER A 727 -14.99 14.25 -7.74
N GLU A 728 -15.03 14.87 -8.92
CA GLU A 728 -13.83 15.08 -9.74
C GLU A 728 -12.69 15.78 -8.97
N LYS A 729 -13.00 16.62 -7.97
CA LYS A 729 -11.97 17.23 -7.10
C LYS A 729 -11.09 16.20 -6.38
N MET A 730 -11.59 14.98 -6.15
CA MET A 730 -10.90 13.89 -5.44
C MET A 730 -9.84 13.19 -6.29
N TYR A 731 -9.68 13.54 -7.58
CA TYR A 731 -8.56 13.07 -8.39
C TYR A 731 -7.21 13.52 -7.82
N LEU A 732 -7.14 14.74 -7.27
CA LEU A 732 -5.93 15.31 -6.68
C LEU A 732 -6.24 15.95 -5.32
N TRP A 733 -5.30 15.85 -4.39
CA TRP A 733 -5.43 16.50 -3.09
C TRP A 733 -5.33 18.02 -3.20
N PRO A 734 -6.06 18.78 -2.36
CA PRO A 734 -5.93 20.23 -2.34
C PRO A 734 -4.53 20.65 -1.88
N ILE A 735 -4.06 21.76 -2.43
CA ILE A 735 -2.90 22.50 -1.92
C ILE A 735 -3.39 23.38 -0.77
N SER A 736 -2.62 23.43 0.33
CA SER A 736 -3.03 24.21 1.50
C SER A 736 -3.19 25.70 1.21
N ARG A 737 -4.16 26.31 1.89
CA ARG A 737 -4.39 27.76 1.82
C ARG A 737 -3.17 28.57 2.25
N ASP A 738 -2.40 28.06 3.21
CA ASP A 738 -1.16 28.69 3.66
C ASP A 738 -0.08 28.69 2.58
N GLU A 739 0.04 27.61 1.82
CA GLU A 739 1.00 27.52 0.71
C GLU A 739 0.57 28.40 -0.47
N LEU A 740 -0.72 28.43 -0.82
CA LEU A 740 -1.26 29.36 -1.82
C LEU A 740 -1.04 30.84 -1.42
N ARG A 741 -1.11 31.15 -0.12
CA ARG A 741 -0.79 32.49 0.39
C ARG A 741 0.70 32.81 0.28
N ARG A 742 1.56 31.82 0.50
CA ARG A 742 3.02 31.98 0.49
C ARG A 742 3.59 32.12 -0.91
N ASN A 743 3.00 31.44 -1.90
CA ASN A 743 3.44 31.50 -3.29
C ASN A 743 2.29 31.99 -4.18
N ARG A 744 2.33 33.28 -4.58
CA ARG A 744 1.28 33.90 -5.40
C ARG A 744 1.16 33.32 -6.81
N LYS A 745 2.17 32.60 -7.29
CA LYS A 745 2.13 31.91 -8.60
C LYS A 745 1.63 30.46 -8.50
N LEU A 746 1.19 30.02 -7.32
CA LEU A 746 0.67 28.67 -7.13
C LEU A 746 -0.84 28.64 -7.40
N THR A 747 -1.27 27.73 -8.28
CA THR A 747 -2.70 27.52 -8.59
C THR A 747 -3.26 26.32 -7.84
N GLN A 748 -4.52 26.41 -7.39
CA GLN A 748 -5.23 25.33 -6.71
C GLN A 748 -5.65 24.21 -7.68
N ASN A 749 -5.84 23.00 -7.16
CA ASN A 749 -6.41 21.88 -7.91
C ASN A 749 -7.94 22.06 -8.15
N PRO A 750 -8.50 21.62 -9.30
CA PRO A 750 -9.89 21.85 -9.64
C PRO A 750 -10.89 21.35 -8.60
N GLY A 751 -11.88 22.19 -8.27
CA GLY A 751 -12.95 21.87 -7.33
C GLY A 751 -12.61 22.06 -5.85
N TRP A 752 -11.38 22.48 -5.53
CA TRP A 752 -10.97 22.92 -4.20
C TRP A 752 -10.98 24.44 -4.09
N LYS A 753 -11.13 24.96 -2.87
CA LYS A 753 -11.18 26.40 -2.63
C LYS A 753 -9.83 27.05 -2.89
N THR A 754 -9.87 28.17 -3.59
CA THR A 754 -8.72 29.03 -3.81
C THR A 754 -8.39 29.84 -2.55
N PHE A 755 -7.34 30.65 -2.60
CA PHE A 755 -6.99 31.53 -1.47
C PHE A 755 -7.99 32.69 -1.28
N GLU A 756 -8.60 33.14 -2.38
CA GLU A 756 -9.52 34.29 -2.44
C GLU A 756 -10.95 33.95 -1.97
N GLU A 757 -11.35 32.68 -2.14
CA GLU A 757 -12.60 32.09 -1.64
C GLU A 757 -12.52 31.69 -0.15
#